data_AF-A0ABC9EQ87-F1
#
_entry.id   AF-A0ABC9EQ87-F1
#
_cell.length_a   1.000
_cell.length_b   1.000
_cell.length_c   1.000
_cell.angle_alpha   90.00
_cell.angle_beta   90.00
_cell.angle_gamma   90.00
#
_symmetry.space_group_name_H-M   'P 1'
#
loop_
_entity.id
_entity.type
_entity.pdbx_description
1 polymer ?
#
loop_
_entity_poly.entity_id
_entity_poly.type
_entity_poly.pdbx_seq_one_letter_code
_entity_poly.pdbx_strand_id
1 'polypeptide(L)'
;MAHGATTAALPFLFILSFLYAAVHADAAATLSQGQSMGPNDRLVSPGGTFALGFFAPAGGDPSRRYLGVMYAQSNEQTVPWVANRDAPVSAASAYSATVTAAGELQVLQGDRVAWSTNTSSPMGNVTLAISDTGNLKLTAAADGAEQLVWQSFDHPTDTFLPGMEITLDRHNGAVVSRTLFTSWRSPGDPGTGDFTLGQDPLGSAQLYIWRRGGGGGGENATYWRSGQWANTNFVGVPWRSLYVYGFKLNGDPSRLDGAMSYIFNTYNTSEYRFMLHPNGTETCYMLLGSGDWETVWSQPTIQCHQYNTCGANAECAGGDNGRAVCTCLKGFEPRDPAEYGAGNWAQGCVRSAPLSCEANVSGGVGFTDLPGMKLPNFATWVTTVGDENACREACLANCSCGAYSYSIGTSCLIWGQELLDIYQFPDGAGYDLHVKVPASVLDTGSKTRRWTIVVVAVIVVVVVLAGCVLLLWKCRRKIKEKLGIVGSREKTRLPSLLPVRGESRQDFSGANQSDHHQEEAEGGKKCELPLFPLEIVAAATGDFSPDNKLGEGGFGHVYKGRLPGGEEVAVKRLSRSSGQGLEEFKNEVILIAKLQHRNLVKLLGCCIQGEEKILVYEYMPNKSLDAFLFDPERRVLLDWKTRFHIIEGIARGLLYLHRDSRLRVVHRDLKASNILLDRDMNPKISDFGMARIFGGDQNQVNTNRVVGTLGYMSPEYAMEGLFSVRSDVYSFGILILEIVSGQKNSSFHHMEGSLNIVGYAWQLWSAGRGEELVDPAVRSPPAARAAALRCVHVALLCVQDHACDRPDVQYVVMALGSDSSVLPKPKPPTFTLQCTSSDRFGDRHADESHSACDLTVSMLQGR
;
A
#
# COMPACT_ATOMS: atom_id res chain seq x y z
N MET A 1 -71.95 34.64 -8.12
CA MET A 1 -71.07 35.58 -7.41
C MET A 1 -70.23 34.80 -6.42
N ALA A 2 -68.95 34.59 -6.70
CA ALA A 2 -67.95 34.19 -5.72
C ALA A 2 -66.57 34.39 -6.35
N HIS A 3 -66.13 35.65 -6.42
CA HIS A 3 -64.71 35.98 -6.42
C HIS A 3 -64.22 35.84 -4.98
N GLY A 4 -63.12 35.12 -4.78
CA GLY A 4 -62.40 35.14 -3.51
C GLY A 4 -61.80 33.80 -3.14
N ALA A 5 -60.57 33.54 -3.59
CA ALA A 5 -59.60 32.66 -2.90
C ALA A 5 -58.26 32.61 -3.67
N THR A 6 -57.63 33.75 -4.00
CA THR A 6 -56.28 33.73 -4.61
C THR A 6 -55.31 34.78 -4.06
N THR A 7 -55.62 35.44 -2.94
CA THR A 7 -54.77 36.52 -2.39
C THR A 7 -54.16 36.24 -1.01
N ALA A 8 -54.34 35.05 -0.43
CA ALA A 8 -53.82 34.73 0.91
C ALA A 8 -52.51 33.91 0.92
N ALA A 9 -52.06 33.36 -0.21
CA ALA A 9 -50.88 32.48 -0.25
C ALA A 9 -49.54 33.24 -0.36
N LEU A 10 -49.52 34.42 -0.98
CA LEU A 10 -48.31 35.24 -1.13
C LEU A 10 -47.77 35.81 0.19
N PRO A 11 -48.57 36.36 1.12
CA PRO A 11 -48.03 36.87 2.38
C PRO A 11 -47.52 35.75 3.30
N PHE A 12 -48.09 34.54 3.21
CA PHE A 12 -47.66 33.40 4.02
C PHE A 12 -46.30 32.84 3.57
N LEU A 13 -46.04 32.82 2.26
CA LEU A 13 -44.73 32.47 1.68
C LEU A 13 -43.66 33.53 1.99
N PHE A 14 -44.02 34.81 2.03
CA PHE A 14 -43.11 35.89 2.44
C PHE A 14 -42.77 35.85 3.95
N ILE A 15 -43.72 35.48 4.80
CA ILE A 15 -43.46 35.32 6.25
C ILE A 15 -42.62 34.06 6.51
N LEU A 16 -42.85 32.97 5.78
CA LEU A 16 -42.00 31.78 5.83
C LEU A 16 -40.59 32.05 5.30
N SER A 17 -40.41 32.87 4.26
CA SER A 17 -39.07 33.25 3.79
C SER A 17 -38.35 34.19 4.75
N PHE A 18 -39.06 35.11 5.41
CA PHE A 18 -38.49 35.93 6.49
C PHE A 18 -38.16 35.12 7.75
N LEU A 19 -38.95 34.09 8.08
CA LEU A 19 -38.64 33.16 9.17
C LEU A 19 -37.50 32.19 8.82
N TYR A 20 -37.36 31.80 7.55
CA TYR A 20 -36.20 31.03 7.06
C TYR A 20 -34.93 31.88 7.03
N ALA A 21 -35.04 33.15 6.63
CA ALA A 21 -33.93 34.11 6.66
C ALA A 21 -33.55 34.53 8.08
N ALA A 22 -34.48 34.52 9.04
CA ALA A 22 -34.20 34.81 10.45
C ALA A 22 -33.52 33.65 11.20
N VAL A 23 -33.52 32.43 10.66
CA VAL A 23 -32.83 31.26 11.25
C VAL A 23 -31.40 31.11 10.72
N HIS A 24 -31.06 31.74 9.59
CA HIS A 24 -29.69 31.92 9.13
C HIS A 24 -29.26 33.38 9.31
N ALA A 25 -29.00 33.78 10.56
CA ALA A 25 -28.07 34.89 10.77
C ALA A 25 -26.73 34.44 10.18
N ASP A 26 -26.35 34.98 9.03
CA ASP A 26 -25.09 34.68 8.35
C ASP A 26 -23.95 34.99 9.34
N ALA A 27 -23.34 33.93 9.88
CA ALA A 27 -22.18 34.10 10.75
C ALA A 27 -21.06 34.67 9.89
N ALA A 28 -20.55 35.86 10.24
CA ALA A 28 -19.51 36.51 9.45
C ALA A 28 -18.27 35.61 9.35
N ALA A 29 -17.66 35.53 8.17
CA ALA A 29 -16.41 34.78 7.98
C ALA A 29 -15.17 35.58 8.44
N THR A 30 -15.33 36.88 8.69
CA THR A 30 -14.23 37.82 8.97
C THR A 30 -14.54 38.77 10.12
N LEU A 31 -13.48 39.26 10.75
CA LEU A 31 -13.52 40.30 11.78
C LEU A 31 -12.54 41.42 11.40
N SER A 32 -13.06 42.62 11.17
CA SER A 32 -12.27 43.78 10.74
C SER A 32 -11.58 44.47 11.90
N GLN A 33 -10.56 45.26 11.61
CA GLN A 33 -9.88 46.12 12.58
C GLN A 33 -10.86 46.97 13.42
N GLY A 34 -10.67 46.96 14.74
CA GLY A 34 -11.53 47.61 15.72
C GLY A 34 -12.78 46.82 16.11
N GLN A 35 -13.10 45.72 15.43
CA GLN A 35 -14.22 44.86 15.79
C GLN A 35 -13.85 43.85 16.87
N SER A 36 -14.86 43.44 17.64
CA SER A 36 -14.74 42.46 18.71
C SER A 36 -15.81 41.40 18.60
N MET A 37 -15.47 40.18 18.99
CA MET A 37 -16.41 39.08 19.22
C MET A 37 -16.58 38.85 20.73
N GLY A 38 -17.84 38.73 21.15
CA GLY A 38 -18.23 38.39 22.50
C GLY A 38 -18.34 36.88 22.73
N PRO A 39 -18.80 36.48 23.92
CA PRO A 39 -18.88 35.08 24.34
C PRO A 39 -19.70 34.13 23.46
N ASN A 40 -20.73 34.65 22.78
CA ASN A 40 -21.68 33.87 22.00
C ASN A 40 -21.48 34.03 20.48
N ASP A 41 -20.56 34.90 20.07
CA ASP A 41 -20.30 35.16 18.66
C ASP A 41 -19.41 34.07 18.08
N ARG A 42 -19.60 33.79 16.79
CA ARG A 42 -18.81 32.81 16.04
C ARG A 42 -18.47 33.37 14.67
N LEU A 43 -17.24 33.13 14.23
CA LEU A 43 -16.87 33.27 12.83
C LEU A 43 -16.85 31.89 12.20
N VAL A 44 -17.51 31.72 11.07
CA VAL A 44 -17.61 30.42 10.38
C VAL A 44 -16.85 30.51 9.07
N SER A 45 -16.08 29.47 8.73
CA SER A 45 -15.34 29.42 7.48
C SER A 45 -16.31 29.41 6.28
N PRO A 46 -15.91 29.91 5.09
CA PRO A 46 -16.82 30.05 3.94
C PRO A 46 -17.58 28.77 3.54
N GLY A 47 -16.94 27.61 3.62
CA GLY A 47 -17.53 26.29 3.37
C GLY A 47 -18.22 25.66 4.59
N GLY A 48 -18.21 26.32 5.74
CA GLY A 48 -18.86 25.84 6.96
C GLY A 48 -18.17 24.65 7.62
N THR A 49 -16.90 24.40 7.32
CA THR A 49 -16.11 23.29 7.91
C THR A 49 -15.64 23.62 9.31
N PHE A 50 -15.14 24.85 9.52
CA PHE A 50 -14.57 25.31 10.78
C PHE A 50 -15.29 26.54 11.33
N ALA A 51 -15.21 26.73 12.64
CA ALA A 51 -15.67 27.92 13.32
C ALA A 51 -14.67 28.38 14.39
N LEU A 52 -14.47 29.69 14.51
CA LEU A 52 -13.78 30.33 15.62
C LEU A 52 -14.79 30.79 16.66
N GLY A 53 -14.53 30.51 17.94
CA GLY A 53 -15.33 31.05 19.03
C GLY A 53 -14.82 30.69 20.42
N PHE A 54 -15.49 31.22 21.45
CA PHE A 54 -15.21 30.85 22.83
C PHE A 54 -15.84 29.50 23.19
N PHE A 55 -15.10 28.67 23.92
CA PHE A 55 -15.57 27.38 24.38
C PHE A 55 -15.07 27.05 25.80
N ALA A 56 -15.71 26.05 26.41
CA ALA A 56 -15.21 25.33 27.57
C ALA A 56 -14.99 23.86 27.16
N PRO A 57 -13.84 23.26 27.49
CA PRO A 57 -13.56 21.86 27.15
C PRO A 57 -14.58 20.91 27.76
N ALA A 58 -14.98 19.88 27.02
CA ALA A 58 -15.84 18.82 27.54
C ALA A 58 -15.19 18.14 28.77
N GLY A 59 -15.92 18.06 29.88
CA GLY A 59 -15.40 17.50 31.14
C GLY A 59 -14.37 18.37 31.87
N GLY A 60 -14.09 19.58 31.38
CA GLY A 60 -13.20 20.55 32.01
C GLY A 60 -13.90 21.48 33.01
N ASP A 61 -13.14 22.43 33.55
CA ASP A 61 -13.65 23.47 34.46
C ASP A 61 -14.56 24.46 33.69
N PRO A 62 -15.88 24.49 33.94
CA PRO A 62 -16.81 25.35 33.22
C PRO A 62 -16.69 26.82 33.60
N SER A 63 -15.85 27.18 34.58
CA SER A 63 -15.53 28.57 34.90
C SER A 63 -14.44 29.15 33.98
N ARG A 64 -13.74 28.31 33.22
CA ARG A 64 -12.69 28.70 32.29
C ARG A 64 -13.22 28.78 30.85
N ARG A 65 -12.72 29.75 30.11
CA ARG A 65 -13.06 29.98 28.70
C ARG A 65 -11.80 30.14 27.89
N TYR A 66 -11.86 29.57 26.69
CA TYR A 66 -10.77 29.59 25.73
C TYR A 66 -11.31 30.02 24.37
N LEU A 67 -10.54 30.77 23.62
CA LEU A 67 -10.79 31.04 22.21
C LEU A 67 -10.13 29.92 21.39
N GLY A 68 -10.89 29.28 20.50
CA GLY A 68 -10.35 28.20 19.67
C GLY A 68 -11.06 28.04 18.33
N VAL A 69 -10.36 27.40 17.40
CA VAL A 69 -10.91 26.94 16.13
C VAL A 69 -11.44 25.53 16.34
N MET A 70 -12.66 25.27 15.88
CA MET A 70 -13.36 24.01 16.05
C MET A 70 -14.04 23.54 14.77
N TYR A 71 -14.19 22.23 14.63
CA TYR A 71 -15.00 21.66 13.54
C TYR A 71 -16.47 21.99 13.75
N ALA A 72 -17.09 22.65 12.78
CA ALA A 72 -18.49 23.05 12.88
C ALA A 72 -19.46 21.89 12.68
N GLN A 73 -19.05 20.85 11.94
CA GLN A 73 -19.88 19.70 11.53
C GLN A 73 -19.67 18.44 12.39
N SER A 74 -18.79 18.47 13.39
CA SER A 74 -18.53 17.30 14.24
C SER A 74 -19.59 17.15 15.33
N ASN A 75 -19.99 15.91 15.61
CA ASN A 75 -20.93 15.57 16.68
C ASN A 75 -20.34 15.82 18.08
N GLU A 76 -19.02 15.70 18.21
CA GLU A 76 -18.28 15.99 19.43
C GLU A 76 -17.50 17.30 19.33
N GLN A 77 -17.27 17.95 20.47
CA GLN A 77 -16.50 19.20 20.52
C GLN A 77 -15.04 18.92 20.13
N THR A 78 -14.71 19.20 18.86
CA THR A 78 -13.37 18.97 18.31
C THR A 78 -12.65 20.30 18.08
N VAL A 79 -11.55 20.54 18.80
CA VAL A 79 -10.85 21.83 18.82
C VAL A 79 -9.37 21.66 18.45
N PRO A 80 -9.00 21.71 17.16
CA PRO A 80 -7.61 21.54 16.72
C PRO A 80 -6.67 22.69 17.08
N TRP A 81 -7.19 23.86 17.46
CA TRP A 81 -6.37 25.03 17.81
C TRP A 81 -6.99 25.88 18.92
N VAL A 82 -6.15 26.31 19.87
CA VAL A 82 -6.55 27.10 21.05
C VAL A 82 -5.56 28.26 21.26
N ALA A 83 -6.07 29.49 21.30
CA ALA A 83 -5.25 30.69 21.44
C ALA A 83 -4.66 30.83 22.85
N ASN A 84 -5.53 31.00 23.85
CA ASN A 84 -5.15 31.33 25.23
C ASN A 84 -5.05 30.08 26.12
N ARG A 85 -4.43 29.01 25.60
CA ARG A 85 -4.43 27.68 26.24
C ARG A 85 -3.84 27.66 27.66
N ASP A 86 -2.83 28.49 27.93
CA ASP A 86 -2.18 28.61 29.25
C ASP A 86 -2.72 29.79 30.09
N ALA A 87 -3.61 30.61 29.53
CA ALA A 87 -4.18 31.80 30.16
C ALA A 87 -5.71 31.87 29.95
N PRO A 88 -6.48 30.94 30.54
CA PRO A 88 -7.94 30.95 30.44
C PRO A 88 -8.53 32.25 30.99
N VAL A 89 -9.60 32.73 30.34
CA VAL A 89 -10.42 33.82 30.87
C VAL A 89 -11.55 33.25 31.73
N SER A 90 -11.98 34.00 32.75
CA SER A 90 -13.05 33.54 33.64
C SER A 90 -14.43 33.83 33.04
N ALA A 91 -15.31 32.83 33.06
CA ALA A 91 -16.72 32.95 32.70
C ALA A 91 -17.49 33.96 33.57
N ALA A 92 -16.97 34.30 34.76
CA ALA A 92 -17.57 35.28 35.67
C ALA A 92 -17.19 36.73 35.34
N SER A 93 -16.25 36.95 34.42
CA SER A 93 -15.80 38.28 33.99
C SER A 93 -16.34 38.60 32.60
N ALA A 94 -16.34 39.88 32.22
CA ALA A 94 -16.48 40.24 30.81
C ALA A 94 -15.24 39.77 30.04
N TYR A 95 -15.43 39.11 28.89
CA TYR A 95 -14.34 38.69 28.01
C TYR A 95 -14.75 38.81 26.55
N SER A 96 -13.77 39.07 25.69
CA SER A 96 -13.94 39.23 24.24
C SER A 96 -12.66 38.86 23.50
N ALA A 97 -12.77 38.63 22.20
CA ALA A 97 -11.61 38.62 21.31
C ALA A 97 -11.73 39.78 20.32
N THR A 98 -10.68 40.57 20.18
CA THR A 98 -10.72 41.86 19.50
C THR A 98 -9.55 41.99 18.54
N VAL A 99 -9.82 42.42 17.30
CA VAL A 99 -8.77 42.91 16.40
C VAL A 99 -8.53 44.37 16.76
N THR A 100 -7.40 44.66 17.41
CA THR A 100 -7.11 45.99 17.93
C THR A 100 -6.91 47.01 16.82
N ALA A 101 -6.95 48.31 17.15
CA ALA A 101 -6.57 49.37 16.23
C ALA A 101 -5.11 49.27 15.75
N ALA A 102 -4.25 48.53 16.45
CA ALA A 102 -2.88 48.24 16.03
C ALA A 102 -2.77 47.02 15.09
N GLY A 103 -3.89 46.34 14.79
CA GLY A 103 -3.90 45.17 13.90
C GLY A 103 -3.53 43.84 14.56
N GLU A 104 -3.58 43.77 15.89
CA GLU A 104 -3.34 42.53 16.65
C GLU A 104 -4.64 41.84 17.04
N LEU A 105 -4.68 40.51 17.06
CA LEU A 105 -5.77 39.78 17.71
C LEU A 105 -5.45 39.61 19.20
N GLN A 106 -6.33 40.09 20.07
CA GLN A 106 -6.20 39.99 21.53
C GLN A 106 -7.41 39.29 22.16
N VAL A 107 -7.16 38.43 23.15
CA VAL A 107 -8.18 37.90 24.06
C VAL A 107 -8.15 38.71 25.35
N LEU A 108 -9.27 39.34 25.70
CA LEU A 108 -9.39 40.24 26.83
C LEU A 108 -10.27 39.64 27.94
N GLN A 109 -9.93 39.94 29.18
CA GLN A 109 -10.77 39.72 30.36
C GLN A 109 -10.89 41.04 31.13
N GLY A 110 -11.99 41.76 30.93
CA GLY A 110 -12.05 43.20 31.24
C GLY A 110 -10.93 43.93 30.50
N ASP A 111 -10.12 44.69 31.23
CA ASP A 111 -8.97 45.42 30.67
C ASP A 111 -7.68 44.57 30.62
N ARG A 112 -7.71 43.33 31.13
CA ARG A 112 -6.54 42.44 31.14
C ARG A 112 -6.40 41.71 29.81
N VAL A 113 -5.27 41.88 29.14
CA VAL A 113 -4.89 41.05 27.99
C VAL A 113 -4.47 39.66 28.48
N ALA A 114 -5.28 38.65 28.15
CA ALA A 114 -4.98 37.25 28.48
C ALA A 114 -4.08 36.59 27.43
N TRP A 115 -4.21 36.98 26.17
CA TRP A 115 -3.40 36.49 25.05
C TRP A 115 -3.41 37.49 23.89
N SER A 116 -2.33 37.52 23.11
CA SER A 116 -2.18 38.39 21.94
C SER A 116 -1.29 37.74 20.87
N THR A 117 -1.49 38.09 19.59
CA THR A 117 -0.62 37.64 18.49
C THR A 117 0.76 38.29 18.49
N ASN A 118 0.96 39.40 19.22
CA ASN A 118 2.21 40.16 19.30
C ASN A 118 2.78 40.53 17.92
N THR A 119 1.93 41.07 17.06
CA THR A 119 2.26 41.40 15.67
C THR A 119 2.69 42.86 15.55
N SER A 120 3.74 43.14 14.76
CA SER A 120 4.13 44.52 14.46
C SER A 120 3.04 45.22 13.66
N SER A 121 2.67 46.44 14.04
CA SER A 121 1.62 47.25 13.39
C SER A 121 1.87 47.38 11.88
N PRO A 122 1.12 46.69 11.02
CA PRO A 122 1.30 46.79 9.57
C PRO A 122 0.76 48.14 9.06
N MET A 123 1.27 48.62 7.91
CA MET A 123 0.65 49.72 7.19
C MET A 123 -0.59 49.19 6.44
N GLY A 124 -1.79 49.56 6.87
CA GLY A 124 -3.04 49.21 6.19
C GLY A 124 -4.14 48.72 7.13
N ASN A 125 -5.35 48.54 6.57
CA ASN A 125 -6.47 47.96 7.31
C ASN A 125 -6.27 46.45 7.47
N VAL A 126 -6.40 45.95 8.70
CA VAL A 126 -6.21 44.52 9.03
C VAL A 126 -7.53 43.78 9.14
N THR A 127 -7.59 42.58 8.58
CA THR A 127 -8.76 41.69 8.67
C THR A 127 -8.34 40.33 9.21
N LEU A 128 -9.10 39.81 10.16
CA LEU A 128 -9.01 38.43 10.62
C LEU A 128 -10.00 37.58 9.82
N ALA A 129 -9.55 36.45 9.28
CA ALA A 129 -10.39 35.52 8.53
C ALA A 129 -10.05 34.07 8.87
N ILE A 130 -11.07 33.20 8.90
CA ILE A 130 -10.89 31.75 9.03
C ILE A 130 -11.13 31.05 7.68
N SER A 131 -10.21 30.19 7.27
CA SER A 131 -10.34 29.40 6.03
C SER A 131 -11.00 28.04 6.27
N ASP A 132 -11.41 27.38 5.19
CA ASP A 132 -11.94 26.00 5.22
C ASP A 132 -10.88 24.94 5.54
N THR A 133 -9.61 25.30 5.61
CA THR A 133 -8.53 24.45 6.14
C THR A 133 -8.42 24.56 7.67
N GLY A 134 -9.19 25.46 8.30
CA GLY A 134 -9.09 25.78 9.73
C GLY A 134 -7.98 26.78 10.06
N ASN A 135 -7.32 27.37 9.05
CA ASN A 135 -6.28 28.37 9.28
C ASN A 135 -6.91 29.74 9.55
N LEU A 136 -6.65 30.27 10.74
CA LEU A 136 -6.98 31.64 11.12
C LEU A 136 -5.85 32.58 10.70
N LYS A 137 -6.14 33.57 9.85
CA LYS A 137 -5.17 34.50 9.27
C LYS A 137 -5.51 35.95 9.60
N LEU A 138 -4.49 36.74 9.93
CA LEU A 138 -4.54 38.19 9.92
C LEU A 138 -3.88 38.68 8.63
N THR A 139 -4.62 39.40 7.79
CA THR A 139 -4.11 39.99 6.55
C THR A 139 -4.23 41.51 6.58
N ALA A 140 -3.22 42.20 6.07
CA ALA A 140 -3.21 43.65 5.89
C ALA A 140 -3.36 43.98 4.40
N ALA A 141 -4.24 44.93 4.08
CA ALA A 141 -4.35 45.46 2.72
C ALA A 141 -3.30 46.56 2.51
N ALA A 142 -2.27 46.27 1.72
CA ALA A 142 -1.23 47.22 1.33
C ALA A 142 -1.08 47.24 -0.20
N ASP A 143 -1.16 48.42 -0.82
CA ASP A 143 -0.91 48.65 -2.25
C ASP A 143 -1.66 47.70 -3.23
N GLY A 144 -2.87 47.28 -2.87
CA GLY A 144 -3.71 46.40 -3.70
C GLY A 144 -3.38 44.90 -3.62
N ALA A 145 -2.45 44.50 -2.73
CA ALA A 145 -2.15 43.10 -2.41
C ALA A 145 -2.49 42.79 -0.95
N GLU A 146 -2.96 41.57 -0.68
CA GLU A 146 -3.15 41.07 0.68
C GLU A 146 -1.82 40.53 1.21
N GLN A 147 -1.29 41.14 2.28
CA GLN A 147 -0.09 40.68 2.95
C GLN A 147 -0.47 39.88 4.21
N LEU A 148 0.08 38.67 4.36
CA LEU A 148 -0.07 37.88 5.57
C LEU A 148 0.72 38.49 6.72
N VAL A 149 0.04 38.81 7.83
CA VAL A 149 0.64 39.39 9.05
C VAL A 149 0.91 38.29 10.09
N TRP A 150 -0.03 37.36 10.23
CA TRP A 150 0.03 36.27 11.20
C TRP A 150 -0.92 35.15 10.79
N GLN A 151 -0.58 33.91 11.15
CA GLN A 151 -1.47 32.76 10.97
C GLN A 151 -1.38 31.75 12.11
N SER A 152 -2.51 31.10 12.40
CA SER A 152 -2.58 30.05 13.43
C SER A 152 -1.73 28.82 13.13
N PHE A 153 -1.51 28.51 11.85
CA PHE A 153 -0.75 27.33 11.44
C PHE A 153 0.73 27.37 11.86
N ASP A 154 1.29 28.57 12.08
CA ASP A 154 2.65 28.75 12.59
C ASP A 154 2.73 28.60 14.12
N HIS A 155 1.57 28.51 14.79
CA HIS A 155 1.44 28.38 16.24
C HIS A 155 0.52 27.21 16.60
N PRO A 156 0.91 25.97 16.26
CA PRO A 156 0.09 24.78 16.50
C PRO A 156 -0.16 24.53 17.99
N THR A 157 -1.24 23.81 18.28
CA THR A 157 -1.47 23.25 19.62
C THR A 157 -1.10 21.78 19.66
N ASP A 158 -2.04 20.86 19.78
CA ASP A 158 -1.79 19.41 19.84
C ASP A 158 -2.17 18.67 18.55
N THR A 159 -2.78 19.37 17.59
CA THR A 159 -3.35 18.76 16.38
C THR A 159 -2.67 19.27 15.11
N PHE A 160 -2.24 18.35 14.25
CA PHE A 160 -1.76 18.60 12.90
C PHE A 160 -2.89 18.36 11.89
N LEU A 161 -3.22 19.41 11.14
CA LEU A 161 -4.30 19.44 10.15
C LEU A 161 -3.78 19.42 8.71
N PRO A 162 -4.62 19.05 7.73
CA PRO A 162 -4.30 19.20 6.32
C PRO A 162 -3.92 20.64 5.97
N GLY A 163 -2.84 20.79 5.20
CA GLY A 163 -2.26 22.09 4.81
C GLY A 163 -1.35 22.73 5.86
N MET A 164 -1.19 22.14 7.05
CA MET A 164 -0.14 22.55 7.99
C MET A 164 1.21 21.95 7.58
N GLU A 165 2.30 22.56 8.06
CA GLU A 165 3.65 22.04 7.87
C GLU A 165 4.36 21.79 9.20
N ILE A 166 4.95 20.60 9.35
CA ILE A 166 5.93 20.34 10.41
C ILE A 166 7.29 20.76 9.88
N THR A 167 7.77 21.94 10.24
CA THR A 167 9.00 22.53 9.69
C THR A 167 10.22 22.30 10.59
N LEU A 168 11.41 22.28 9.98
CA LEU A 168 12.70 22.31 10.63
C LEU A 168 13.67 23.05 9.72
N ASP A 169 14.27 24.13 10.22
CA ASP A 169 15.34 24.85 9.53
C ASP A 169 16.63 24.79 10.35
N ARG A 170 17.71 24.38 9.69
CA ARG A 170 19.03 24.20 10.30
C ARG A 170 20.10 24.94 9.53
N HIS A 171 20.97 25.62 10.28
CA HIS A 171 22.11 26.34 9.72
C HIS A 171 23.35 26.07 10.57
N ASN A 172 24.39 25.51 9.94
CA ASN A 172 25.65 25.12 10.60
C ASN A 172 25.43 24.18 11.80
N GLY A 173 24.51 23.22 11.65
CA GLY A 173 24.15 22.24 12.67
C GLY A 173 23.21 22.74 13.78
N ALA A 174 22.98 24.05 13.87
CA ALA A 174 22.06 24.65 14.85
C ALA A 174 20.64 24.75 14.29
N VAL A 175 19.64 24.47 15.14
CA VAL A 175 18.22 24.66 14.79
C VAL A 175 17.89 26.15 14.82
N VAL A 176 17.52 26.70 13.66
CA VAL A 176 17.09 28.10 13.49
C VAL A 176 15.61 28.23 13.86
N SER A 177 14.78 27.33 13.32
CA SER A 177 13.35 27.28 13.62
C SER A 177 12.83 25.85 13.51
N ARG A 178 11.74 25.56 14.22
CA ARG A 178 11.04 24.28 14.12
C ARG A 178 9.59 24.39 14.58
N THR A 179 8.72 23.61 13.95
CA THR A 179 7.33 23.42 14.40
C THR A 179 7.27 22.34 15.47
N LEU A 180 6.58 22.60 16.59
CA LEU A 180 6.30 21.60 17.62
C LEU A 180 4.82 21.57 17.98
N PHE A 181 4.20 20.40 17.88
CA PHE A 181 2.87 20.13 18.43
C PHE A 181 3.03 19.74 19.89
N THR A 182 2.24 20.31 20.79
CA THR A 182 2.33 20.08 22.23
C THR A 182 0.99 19.64 22.77
N SER A 183 0.98 18.46 23.40
CA SER A 183 -0.25 17.85 23.93
C SER A 183 -0.96 18.77 24.90
N TRP A 184 -2.27 18.57 25.05
CA TRP A 184 -3.00 19.15 26.17
C TRP A 184 -2.50 18.55 27.50
N ARG A 185 -2.67 19.30 28.59
CA ARG A 185 -2.33 18.84 29.94
C ARG A 185 -3.20 17.66 30.36
N SER A 186 -4.48 17.69 29.99
CA SER A 186 -5.43 16.60 30.17
C SER A 186 -6.60 16.75 29.19
N PRO A 187 -7.47 15.74 29.02
CA PRO A 187 -8.65 15.86 28.15
C PRO A 187 -9.57 17.06 28.48
N GLY A 188 -9.61 17.50 29.75
CA GLY A 188 -10.42 18.65 30.19
C GLY A 188 -9.62 19.95 30.39
N ASP A 189 -8.31 19.98 30.11
CA ASP A 189 -7.46 21.15 30.29
C ASP A 189 -6.50 21.32 29.08
N PRO A 190 -6.77 22.30 28.19
CA PRO A 190 -5.98 22.54 26.99
C PRO A 190 -4.62 23.18 27.26
N GLY A 191 -4.31 23.53 28.52
CA GLY A 191 -2.99 24.03 28.88
C GLY A 191 -1.85 23.13 28.40
N THR A 192 -0.64 23.68 28.36
CA THR A 192 0.55 22.99 27.88
C THR A 192 0.80 21.70 28.67
N GLY A 193 0.79 20.56 27.96
CA GLY A 193 1.05 19.23 28.49
C GLY A 193 2.52 18.82 28.48
N ASP A 194 2.77 17.55 28.78
CA ASP A 194 4.13 17.00 28.98
C ASP A 194 4.76 16.42 27.70
N PHE A 195 4.00 16.29 26.61
CA PHE A 195 4.47 15.66 25.38
C PHE A 195 4.52 16.65 24.23
N THR A 196 5.59 16.56 23.43
CA THR A 196 5.79 17.37 22.23
C THR A 196 6.12 16.48 21.04
N LEU A 197 5.57 16.77 19.86
CA LEU A 197 5.83 16.10 18.59
C LEU A 197 6.45 17.08 17.59
N GLY A 198 7.45 16.62 16.85
CA GLY A 198 8.08 17.40 15.77
C GLY A 198 9.19 16.64 15.06
N GLN A 199 9.90 17.32 14.16
CA GLN A 199 11.04 16.76 13.45
C GLN A 199 12.28 16.64 14.34
N ASP A 200 13.11 15.62 14.07
CA ASP A 200 14.41 15.44 14.72
C ASP A 200 15.28 16.70 14.61
N PRO A 201 15.71 17.33 15.72
CA PRO A 201 16.61 18.48 15.66
C PRO A 201 17.96 18.19 14.98
N LEU A 202 18.33 16.91 14.81
CA LEU A 202 19.51 16.49 14.05
C LEU A 202 19.30 16.43 12.54
N GLY A 203 18.09 16.71 12.04
CA GLY A 203 17.80 16.73 10.60
C GLY A 203 17.81 15.35 9.95
N SER A 204 17.43 14.29 10.67
CA SER A 204 17.49 12.91 10.17
C SER A 204 16.26 12.47 9.34
N ALA A 205 15.38 13.41 8.96
CA ALA A 205 14.10 13.14 8.29
C ALA A 205 13.25 12.09 9.04
N GLN A 206 13.06 12.34 10.33
CA GLN A 206 12.27 11.53 11.26
C GLN A 206 11.38 12.44 12.12
N LEU A 207 10.21 11.93 12.52
CA LEU A 207 9.36 12.53 13.54
C LEU A 207 9.59 11.83 14.89
N TYR A 208 9.49 12.64 15.94
CA TYR A 208 9.70 12.22 17.31
C TYR A 208 8.59 12.73 18.21
N ILE A 209 8.29 11.94 19.24
CA ILE A 209 7.55 12.41 20.41
C ILE A 209 8.53 12.42 21.57
N TRP A 210 8.62 13.55 22.26
CA TRP A 210 9.40 13.72 23.48
C TRP A 210 8.50 13.93 24.69
N ARG A 211 8.96 13.49 25.85
CA ARG A 211 8.36 13.75 27.15
C ARG A 211 9.23 14.69 27.95
N ARG A 212 8.64 15.71 28.55
CA ARG A 212 9.33 16.66 29.43
C ARG A 212 9.87 15.95 30.68
N GLY A 213 11.16 16.11 30.98
CA GLY A 213 11.80 15.54 32.17
C GLY A 213 11.36 16.25 33.46
N GLY A 214 11.00 15.47 34.49
CA GLY A 214 10.48 15.98 35.78
C GLY A 214 11.53 16.43 36.81
N GLY A 215 12.82 16.39 36.51
CA GLY A 215 13.91 16.85 37.39
C GLY A 215 14.64 18.05 36.81
N GLY A 216 15.08 18.99 37.64
CA GLY A 216 15.65 20.31 37.29
C GLY A 216 16.93 20.35 36.44
N GLY A 217 17.17 19.35 35.58
CA GLY A 217 18.25 19.25 34.59
C GLY A 217 17.81 19.25 33.12
N GLY A 218 16.54 19.56 32.82
CA GLY A 218 16.15 20.23 31.57
C GLY A 218 16.13 19.48 30.22
N GLU A 219 16.53 18.21 30.12
CA GLU A 219 16.48 17.48 28.84
C GLU A 219 15.17 16.68 28.65
N ASN A 220 14.52 16.87 27.50
CA ASN A 220 13.34 16.11 27.12
C ASN A 220 13.75 14.68 26.72
N ALA A 221 13.12 13.67 27.31
CA ALA A 221 13.38 12.27 26.98
C ALA A 221 12.61 11.85 25.73
N THR A 222 13.27 11.18 24.79
CA THR A 222 12.59 10.59 23.63
C THR A 222 11.61 9.51 24.08
N TYR A 223 10.36 9.61 23.65
CA TYR A 223 9.29 8.68 23.99
C TYR A 223 8.93 7.75 22.82
N TRP A 224 8.93 8.27 21.60
CA TRP A 224 8.64 7.52 20.37
C TRP A 224 9.35 8.15 19.17
N ARG A 225 9.61 7.35 18.13
CA ARG A 225 10.06 7.85 16.81
C ARG A 225 9.34 7.13 15.67
N SER A 226 9.10 7.86 14.59
CA SER A 226 8.51 7.37 13.36
C SER A 226 9.42 6.43 12.58
N GLY A 227 10.74 6.55 12.74
CA GLY A 227 11.70 6.01 11.79
C GLY A 227 11.90 6.93 10.58
N GLN A 228 12.95 6.66 9.78
CA GLN A 228 13.33 7.43 8.60
C GLN A 228 12.19 7.51 7.58
N TRP A 229 12.13 8.62 6.86
CA TRP A 229 11.25 8.76 5.71
C TRP A 229 11.71 7.90 4.53
N ALA A 230 10.82 7.05 4.03
CA ALA A 230 11.08 6.12 2.93
C ALA A 230 10.34 6.51 1.63
N ASN A 231 10.17 7.81 1.38
CA ASN A 231 9.39 8.41 0.29
C ASN A 231 7.87 8.14 0.33
N THR A 232 7.44 6.95 0.72
CA THR A 232 6.02 6.56 0.77
C THR A 232 5.42 6.61 2.17
N ASN A 233 6.24 6.35 3.19
CA ASN A 233 5.84 6.24 4.58
C ASN A 233 7.06 6.43 5.48
N PHE A 234 6.83 6.50 6.79
CA PHE A 234 7.90 6.34 7.76
C PHE A 234 8.17 4.85 8.01
N VAL A 235 9.43 4.44 8.14
CA VAL A 235 9.78 3.01 8.28
C VAL A 235 9.21 2.34 9.54
N GLY A 236 8.91 3.11 10.58
CA GLY A 236 8.26 2.64 11.81
C GLY A 236 6.72 2.69 11.76
N VAL A 237 6.14 3.16 10.65
CA VAL A 237 4.69 3.26 10.43
C VAL A 237 4.34 2.69 9.04
N PRO A 238 4.59 1.39 8.77
CA PRO A 238 4.43 0.80 7.44
C PRO A 238 2.98 0.49 7.04
N TRP A 239 2.04 0.60 8.00
CA TRP A 239 0.68 0.07 7.88
C TRP A 239 -0.14 0.68 6.73
N ARG A 240 0.23 1.87 6.23
CA ARG A 240 -0.29 2.47 4.98
C ARG A 240 0.75 3.40 4.35
N SER A 241 0.79 3.45 3.02
CA SER A 241 1.58 4.44 2.29
C SER A 241 1.00 5.84 2.52
N LEU A 242 1.51 6.57 3.50
CA LEU A 242 1.08 7.92 3.86
C LEU A 242 1.19 8.90 2.68
N TYR A 243 2.10 8.63 1.75
CA TYR A 243 2.23 9.34 0.48
C TYR A 243 0.99 9.23 -0.40
N VAL A 244 0.33 8.07 -0.43
CA VAL A 244 -0.95 7.88 -1.17
C VAL A 244 -2.10 8.65 -0.52
N TYR A 245 -1.93 9.16 0.71
CA TYR A 245 -2.93 9.95 1.44
C TYR A 245 -2.61 11.44 1.59
N GLY A 246 -1.44 11.90 1.16
CA GLY A 246 -1.14 13.33 1.04
C GLY A 246 0.18 13.75 1.64
N PHE A 247 0.84 12.83 2.34
CA PHE A 247 2.00 13.12 3.15
C PHE A 247 3.25 13.23 2.28
N LYS A 248 3.95 14.36 2.39
CA LYS A 248 5.15 14.63 1.61
C LYS A 248 6.23 15.25 2.48
N LEU A 249 7.48 14.92 2.17
CA LEU A 249 8.65 15.61 2.68
C LEU A 249 9.15 16.60 1.61
N ASN A 250 9.22 17.87 1.97
CA ASN A 250 9.92 18.89 1.22
C ASN A 250 11.32 19.06 1.83
N GLY A 251 12.35 19.10 0.98
CA GLY A 251 13.76 19.17 1.41
C GLY A 251 14.53 17.89 1.08
N ASP A 252 15.84 17.92 1.32
CA ASP A 252 16.76 16.81 1.01
C ASP A 252 17.12 16.06 2.30
N PRO A 253 16.58 14.84 2.54
CA PRO A 253 16.84 14.07 3.76
C PRO A 253 18.30 13.61 3.89
N SER A 254 19.11 13.68 2.82
CA SER A 254 20.53 13.36 2.87
C SER A 254 21.39 14.50 3.41
N ARG A 255 20.84 15.72 3.50
CA ARG A 255 21.51 16.90 4.03
C ARG A 255 21.05 17.18 5.44
N LEU A 256 22.00 17.25 6.36
CA LEU A 256 21.71 17.58 7.76
C LEU A 256 21.33 19.07 7.92
N ASP A 257 21.88 19.96 7.10
CA ASP A 257 21.55 21.40 7.12
C ASP A 257 20.58 21.78 6.00
N GLY A 258 19.79 22.82 6.26
CA GLY A 258 18.75 23.33 5.37
C GLY A 258 17.34 23.23 5.96
N ALA A 259 16.38 23.70 5.19
CA ALA A 259 14.96 23.65 5.53
C ALA A 259 14.33 22.34 5.06
N MET A 260 13.64 21.66 5.97
CA MET A 260 12.80 20.49 5.70
C MET A 260 11.40 20.73 6.24
N SER A 261 10.38 20.30 5.50
CA SER A 261 9.00 20.33 5.99
C SER A 261 8.20 19.10 5.61
N TYR A 262 7.43 18.57 6.57
CA TYR A 262 6.41 17.58 6.29
C TYR A 262 5.07 18.27 6.12
N ILE A 263 4.40 18.02 5.00
CA ILE A 263 3.05 18.51 4.71
C ILE A 263 2.13 17.32 4.47
N PHE A 264 0.87 17.46 4.89
CA PHE A 264 -0.19 16.52 4.57
C PHE A 264 -1.32 17.28 3.88
N ASN A 265 -1.70 16.85 2.68
CA ASN A 265 -2.82 17.42 1.94
C ASN A 265 -3.83 16.33 1.59
N THR A 266 -5.11 16.53 1.92
CA THR A 266 -6.14 15.54 1.60
C THR A 266 -6.36 15.46 0.09
N TYR A 267 -6.51 14.23 -0.42
CA TYR A 267 -6.78 13.99 -1.84
C TYR A 267 -8.27 13.98 -2.19
N ASN A 268 -9.16 13.91 -1.19
CA ASN A 268 -10.60 13.84 -1.34
C ASN A 268 -11.29 14.79 -0.34
N THR A 269 -12.63 14.73 -0.26
CA THR A 269 -13.40 15.48 0.73
C THR A 269 -13.36 14.88 2.14
N SER A 270 -12.55 13.85 2.39
CA SER A 270 -12.41 13.28 3.73
C SER A 270 -11.54 14.20 4.58
N GLU A 271 -12.05 14.57 5.75
CA GLU A 271 -11.30 15.35 6.73
C GLU A 271 -10.46 14.43 7.60
N TYR A 272 -9.18 14.74 7.74
CA TYR A 272 -8.25 14.01 8.60
C TYR A 272 -7.64 14.94 9.64
N ARG A 273 -7.21 14.37 10.77
CA ARG A 273 -6.40 15.08 11.76
C ARG A 273 -5.47 14.12 12.49
N PHE A 274 -4.31 14.61 12.88
CA PHE A 274 -3.32 13.88 13.67
C PHE A 274 -3.21 14.58 15.03
N MET A 275 -3.59 13.90 16.11
CA MET A 275 -3.72 14.51 17.44
C MET A 275 -2.74 13.89 18.42
N LEU A 276 -1.95 14.72 19.11
CA LEU A 276 -1.06 14.29 20.19
C LEU A 276 -1.78 14.36 21.55
N HIS A 277 -2.10 13.19 22.09
CA HIS A 277 -2.82 13.06 23.35
C HIS A 277 -1.95 13.35 24.59
N PRO A 278 -2.57 13.70 25.74
CA PRO A 278 -1.86 13.93 27.01
C PRO A 278 -1.04 12.73 27.52
N ASN A 279 -1.35 11.51 27.06
CA ASN A 279 -0.61 10.29 27.40
C ASN A 279 0.60 10.02 26.48
N GLY A 280 0.86 10.90 25.50
CA GLY A 280 1.96 10.78 24.56
C GLY A 280 1.68 9.89 23.35
N THR A 281 0.44 9.43 23.17
CA THR A 281 -0.01 8.75 21.96
C THR A 281 -0.40 9.79 20.92
N GLU A 282 0.10 9.63 19.69
CA GLU A 282 -0.40 10.31 18.53
C GLU A 282 -1.43 9.41 17.82
N THR A 283 -2.55 10.01 17.42
CA THR A 283 -3.66 9.31 16.78
C THR A 283 -4.12 10.06 15.54
N CYS A 284 -4.18 9.34 14.43
CA CYS A 284 -4.78 9.80 13.20
C CYS A 284 -6.28 9.45 13.18
N TYR A 285 -7.12 10.46 12.97
CA TYR A 285 -8.56 10.34 12.85
C TYR A 285 -9.03 10.73 11.45
N MET A 286 -10.11 10.09 11.00
CA MET A 286 -10.87 10.46 9.80
C MET A 286 -12.30 10.84 10.20
N LEU A 287 -12.83 11.94 9.67
CA LEU A 287 -14.23 12.33 9.91
C LEU A 287 -15.15 11.56 8.97
N LEU A 288 -16.14 10.89 9.54
CA LEU A 288 -17.19 10.21 8.80
C LEU A 288 -18.32 11.17 8.41
N GLY A 289 -19.07 10.82 7.37
CA GLY A 289 -20.27 11.60 6.98
C GLY A 289 -21.37 11.65 8.05
N SER A 290 -21.29 10.82 9.10
CA SER A 290 -22.16 10.91 10.28
C SER A 290 -21.80 12.07 11.22
N GLY A 291 -20.61 12.68 11.07
CA GLY A 291 -20.06 13.66 12.00
C GLY A 291 -19.17 13.06 13.10
N ASP A 292 -19.00 11.73 13.12
CA ASP A 292 -18.17 11.01 14.09
C ASP A 292 -16.73 10.82 13.59
N TRP A 293 -15.78 10.74 14.52
CA TRP A 293 -14.37 10.46 14.21
C TRP A 293 -14.06 8.96 14.27
N GLU A 294 -13.54 8.42 13.19
CA GLU A 294 -12.98 7.06 13.13
C GLU A 294 -11.48 7.11 13.38
N THR A 295 -10.97 6.23 14.25
CA THR A 295 -9.52 6.09 14.46
C THR A 295 -8.91 5.29 13.30
N VAL A 296 -8.01 5.93 12.54
CA VAL A 296 -7.29 5.29 11.44
C VAL A 296 -6.11 4.47 11.98
N TRP A 297 -5.31 5.08 12.86
CA TRP A 297 -4.20 4.42 13.54
C TRP A 297 -3.74 5.23 14.76
N SER A 298 -2.93 4.63 15.63
CA SER A 298 -2.34 5.31 16.79
C SER A 298 -0.98 4.73 17.17
N GLN A 299 -0.04 5.56 17.64
CA GLN A 299 1.23 5.13 18.21
C GLN A 299 1.75 6.06 19.32
N PRO A 300 2.51 5.55 20.31
CA PRO A 300 2.72 4.14 20.63
C PRO A 300 1.46 3.50 21.28
N THR A 301 1.26 2.21 21.03
CA THR A 301 0.13 1.39 21.55
C THR A 301 0.58 0.15 22.32
N ILE A 302 1.81 -0.31 22.08
CA ILE A 302 2.47 -1.41 22.79
C ILE A 302 3.85 -0.95 23.27
N GLN A 303 4.45 -1.69 24.21
CA GLN A 303 5.75 -1.33 24.79
C GLN A 303 6.86 -1.24 23.72
N CYS A 304 6.89 -2.15 22.74
CA CYS A 304 7.90 -2.11 21.68
C CYS A 304 7.82 -0.88 20.75
N HIS A 305 6.72 -0.12 20.75
CA HIS A 305 6.67 1.14 20.03
C HIS A 305 7.39 2.26 20.80
N GLN A 306 7.52 2.14 22.12
CA GLN A 306 8.26 3.10 22.94
C GLN A 306 9.75 3.03 22.61
N TYR A 307 10.35 4.22 22.56
CA TYR A 307 11.72 4.37 22.11
C TYR A 307 12.71 3.55 22.94
N ASN A 308 13.47 2.70 22.26
CA ASN A 308 14.61 1.96 22.76
C ASN A 308 14.34 1.05 23.96
N THR A 309 13.16 0.41 23.99
CA THR A 309 12.72 -0.49 25.07
C THR A 309 13.70 -1.64 25.35
N CYS A 310 14.37 -2.18 24.33
CA CYS A 310 15.26 -3.34 24.45
C CYS A 310 16.75 -3.00 24.62
N GLY A 311 17.12 -1.72 24.66
CA GLY A 311 18.51 -1.30 24.66
C GLY A 311 19.24 -1.60 23.34
N ALA A 312 20.55 -1.42 23.34
CA ALA A 312 21.37 -1.56 22.14
C ALA A 312 21.51 -3.00 21.64
N ASN A 313 21.54 -3.17 20.32
CA ASN A 313 21.76 -4.43 19.62
C ASN A 313 20.80 -5.56 20.04
N ALA A 314 19.56 -5.19 20.33
CA ALA A 314 18.46 -6.10 20.61
C ALA A 314 17.24 -5.71 19.77
N GLU A 315 16.49 -6.70 19.32
CA GLU A 315 15.18 -6.51 18.66
C GLU A 315 14.05 -6.64 19.69
N CYS A 316 13.03 -5.81 19.54
CA CYS A 316 11.79 -5.92 20.28
C CYS A 316 10.73 -6.64 19.44
N ALA A 317 10.05 -7.62 20.01
CA ALA A 317 8.86 -8.24 19.44
C ALA A 317 7.67 -8.08 20.40
N GLY A 318 6.47 -7.87 19.84
CA GLY A 318 5.25 -7.77 20.64
C GLY A 318 4.81 -9.14 21.16
N GLY A 319 4.74 -9.32 22.48
CA GLY A 319 4.13 -10.50 23.10
C GLY A 319 2.60 -10.43 23.16
N ASP A 320 1.96 -11.52 23.61
CA ASP A 320 0.50 -11.73 23.59
C ASP A 320 -0.36 -10.62 24.24
N ASN A 321 0.21 -9.81 25.14
CA ASN A 321 -0.47 -8.72 25.86
C ASN A 321 0.12 -7.32 25.54
N GLY A 322 0.83 -7.15 24.42
CA GLY A 322 1.50 -5.89 24.07
C GLY A 322 2.73 -5.57 24.92
N ARG A 323 3.21 -6.54 25.71
CA ARG A 323 4.48 -6.47 26.44
C ARG A 323 5.65 -6.65 25.49
N ALA A 324 6.76 -5.98 25.80
CA ALA A 324 8.00 -6.13 25.05
C ALA A 324 8.63 -7.50 25.32
N VAL A 325 9.03 -8.18 24.26
CA VAL A 325 9.91 -9.34 24.29
C VAL A 325 11.20 -8.95 23.59
N CYS A 326 12.27 -8.79 24.36
CA CYS A 326 13.56 -8.37 23.85
C CYS A 326 14.47 -9.58 23.59
N THR A 327 15.07 -9.63 22.40
CA THR A 327 16.03 -10.66 22.01
C THR A 327 17.30 -10.01 21.48
N CYS A 328 18.47 -10.47 21.93
CA CYS A 328 19.73 -10.01 21.34
C CYS A 328 19.81 -10.41 19.87
N LEU A 329 20.32 -9.50 19.03
CA LEU A 329 20.53 -9.81 17.62
C LEU A 329 21.49 -10.99 17.47
N LYS A 330 21.35 -11.76 16.38
CA LYS A 330 22.22 -12.92 16.14
C LYS A 330 23.70 -12.51 16.13
N GLY A 331 24.51 -13.19 16.95
CA GLY A 331 25.93 -12.87 17.15
C GLY A 331 26.20 -11.87 18.29
N PHE A 332 25.18 -11.54 19.08
CA PHE A 332 25.25 -10.72 20.28
C PHE A 332 24.73 -11.48 21.50
N GLU A 333 25.22 -11.10 22.67
CA GLU A 333 24.86 -11.64 23.98
C GLU A 333 24.51 -10.49 24.95
N PRO A 334 23.65 -10.74 25.96
CA PRO A 334 23.30 -9.73 26.94
C PRO A 334 24.54 -9.18 27.64
N ARG A 335 24.62 -7.85 27.81
CA ARG A 335 25.72 -7.24 28.58
C ARG A 335 25.70 -7.70 30.05
N ASP A 336 24.51 -7.81 30.62
CA ASP A 336 24.26 -8.40 31.93
C ASP A 336 23.16 -9.48 31.81
N PRO A 337 23.52 -10.78 31.79
CA PRO A 337 22.55 -11.86 31.68
C PRO A 337 21.54 -11.94 32.83
N ALA A 338 21.90 -11.47 34.03
CA ALA A 338 21.02 -11.53 35.19
C ALA A 338 19.93 -10.46 35.11
N GLU A 339 20.29 -9.22 34.78
CA GLU A 339 19.32 -8.14 34.54
C GLU A 339 18.42 -8.44 33.34
N TYR A 340 19.01 -8.93 32.25
CA TYR A 340 18.29 -9.26 31.02
C TYR A 340 17.26 -10.37 31.25
N GLY A 341 17.62 -11.42 31.99
CA GLY A 341 16.70 -12.49 32.38
C GLY A 341 15.61 -12.07 33.37
N ALA A 342 15.83 -10.99 34.13
CA ALA A 342 14.85 -10.39 35.02
C ALA A 342 13.89 -9.40 34.32
N GLY A 343 14.04 -9.17 33.02
CA GLY A 343 13.22 -8.23 32.24
C GLY A 343 13.71 -6.78 32.26
N ASN A 344 14.96 -6.53 32.68
CA ASN A 344 15.61 -5.24 32.53
C ASN A 344 16.59 -5.27 31.35
N TRP A 345 16.21 -4.65 30.23
CA TRP A 345 16.98 -4.68 28.98
C TRP A 345 17.76 -3.39 28.70
N ALA A 346 17.79 -2.44 29.65
CA ALA A 346 18.36 -1.10 29.42
C ALA A 346 19.84 -1.13 28.98
N GLN A 347 20.62 -2.12 29.45
CA GLN A 347 22.02 -2.29 29.09
C GLN A 347 22.25 -2.90 27.70
N GLY A 348 21.20 -3.47 27.08
CA GLY A 348 21.26 -4.10 25.76
C GLY A 348 22.22 -5.29 25.66
N CYS A 349 22.74 -5.47 24.45
CA CYS A 349 23.57 -6.60 24.06
C CYS A 349 24.91 -6.14 23.47
N VAL A 350 25.93 -6.97 23.66
CA VAL A 350 27.29 -6.79 23.15
C VAL A 350 27.65 -7.95 22.21
N ARG A 351 28.60 -7.74 21.30
CA ARG A 351 28.99 -8.79 20.35
C ARG A 351 29.61 -9.98 21.09
N SER A 352 29.20 -11.20 20.71
CA SER A 352 29.80 -12.44 21.23
C SER A 352 31.26 -12.62 20.77
N ALA A 353 31.63 -12.03 19.64
CA ALA A 353 32.98 -12.09 19.08
C ALA A 353 33.36 -10.78 18.37
N PRO A 354 34.65 -10.39 18.38
CA PRO A 354 35.11 -9.16 17.73
C PRO A 354 35.02 -9.24 16.20
N LEU A 355 34.84 -8.08 15.55
CA LEU A 355 34.91 -7.97 14.09
C LEU A 355 36.36 -7.77 13.63
N SER A 356 36.85 -8.65 12.75
CA SER A 356 38.11 -8.51 12.04
C SER A 356 37.90 -7.62 10.80
N CYS A 357 38.27 -6.34 10.86
CA CYS A 357 38.16 -5.44 9.70
C CYS A 357 39.30 -5.61 8.68
N GLU A 358 40.39 -6.31 9.04
CA GLU A 358 41.56 -6.47 8.18
C GLU A 358 41.40 -7.62 7.18
N ALA A 359 41.60 -7.33 5.90
CA ALA A 359 41.45 -8.27 4.77
C ALA A 359 42.39 -9.50 4.79
N ASN A 360 43.39 -9.53 5.70
CA ASN A 360 44.45 -10.55 5.75
C ASN A 360 44.36 -11.52 6.93
N VAL A 361 43.29 -11.47 7.74
CA VAL A 361 43.08 -12.45 8.82
C VAL A 361 42.05 -13.48 8.38
N SER A 362 42.38 -14.75 8.57
CA SER A 362 41.55 -15.93 8.31
C SER A 362 40.33 -15.97 9.25
N GLY A 363 39.38 -15.08 8.98
CA GLY A 363 38.13 -14.89 9.71
C GLY A 363 37.33 -13.79 9.01
N GLY A 364 36.70 -14.12 7.88
CA GLY A 364 35.92 -13.18 7.09
C GLY A 364 34.78 -12.53 7.88
N VAL A 365 34.25 -11.42 7.36
CA VAL A 365 33.06 -10.75 7.88
C VAL A 365 31.92 -10.95 6.90
N GLY A 366 30.71 -11.14 7.40
CA GLY A 366 29.51 -11.20 6.56
C GLY A 366 28.33 -10.53 7.24
N PHE A 367 27.14 -10.74 6.69
CA PHE A 367 25.91 -10.15 7.21
C PHE A 367 24.90 -11.24 7.57
N THR A 368 24.13 -10.99 8.63
CA THR A 368 22.90 -11.72 8.92
C THR A 368 21.73 -10.85 8.54
N ASP A 369 20.77 -11.44 7.84
CA ASP A 369 19.56 -10.75 7.37
C ASP A 369 18.45 -10.85 8.42
N LEU A 370 17.83 -9.71 8.70
CA LEU A 370 16.70 -9.57 9.61
C LEU A 370 15.55 -8.89 8.86
N PRO A 371 14.61 -9.67 8.30
CA PRO A 371 13.52 -9.12 7.51
C PRO A 371 12.41 -8.51 8.39
N GLY A 372 11.68 -7.55 7.84
CA GLY A 372 10.49 -7.01 8.48
C GLY A 372 10.75 -6.16 9.73
N MET A 373 11.86 -5.40 9.75
CA MET A 373 12.28 -4.61 10.90
C MET A 373 11.93 -3.12 10.79
N LYS A 374 11.60 -2.48 11.91
CA LYS A 374 11.75 -1.04 12.11
C LYS A 374 13.25 -0.77 12.18
N LEU A 375 13.77 -0.08 11.16
CA LEU A 375 15.20 0.17 11.03
C LEU A 375 15.75 0.99 12.22
N PRO A 376 17.00 0.76 12.64
CA PRO A 376 17.57 1.40 13.83
C PRO A 376 17.63 2.92 13.74
N ASN A 377 17.74 3.58 14.89
CA ASN A 377 17.98 5.03 14.91
C ASN A 377 19.41 5.40 14.45
N PHE A 378 19.65 6.68 14.14
CA PHE A 378 20.97 7.23 13.79
C PHE A 378 21.58 6.65 12.50
N ALA A 379 20.72 6.39 11.51
CA ALA A 379 21.15 6.02 10.17
C ALA A 379 21.92 7.16 9.48
N THR A 380 22.91 6.80 8.68
CA THR A 380 23.58 7.72 7.74
C THR A 380 23.16 7.37 6.31
N TRP A 381 22.72 8.38 5.55
CA TRP A 381 22.40 8.24 4.14
C TRP A 381 23.67 8.20 3.29
N VAL A 382 23.82 7.16 2.47
CA VAL A 382 24.92 7.05 1.51
C VAL A 382 24.39 7.33 0.12
N THR A 383 24.60 8.55 -0.37
CA THR A 383 24.06 9.01 -1.67
C THR A 383 24.91 8.63 -2.87
N THR A 384 26.11 8.08 -2.65
CA THR A 384 27.05 7.71 -3.73
C THR A 384 26.80 6.31 -4.31
N VAL A 385 25.85 5.55 -3.77
CA VAL A 385 25.58 4.15 -4.16
C VAL A 385 24.18 4.03 -4.74
N GLY A 386 24.06 3.31 -5.86
CA GLY A 386 22.81 3.19 -6.63
C GLY A 386 22.08 1.86 -6.49
N ASP A 387 22.67 0.89 -5.78
CA ASP A 387 22.10 -0.44 -5.61
C ASP A 387 22.51 -1.08 -4.26
N GLU A 388 21.84 -2.17 -3.92
CA GLU A 388 22.05 -2.90 -2.67
C GLU A 388 23.46 -3.46 -2.52
N ASN A 389 24.06 -3.98 -3.61
CA ASN A 389 25.41 -4.54 -3.56
C ASN A 389 26.44 -3.44 -3.29
N ALA A 390 26.28 -2.27 -3.90
CA ALA A 390 27.12 -1.12 -3.62
C ALA A 390 26.95 -0.63 -2.17
N CYS A 391 25.73 -0.64 -1.62
CA CYS A 391 25.48 -0.33 -0.21
C CYS A 391 26.17 -1.32 0.74
N ARG A 392 26.09 -2.62 0.42
CA ARG A 392 26.76 -3.70 1.13
C ARG A 392 28.28 -3.50 1.13
N GLU A 393 28.88 -3.25 -0.03
CA GLU A 393 30.32 -3.02 -0.15
C GLU A 393 30.78 -1.75 0.59
N ALA A 394 29.98 -0.67 0.55
CA ALA A 394 30.26 0.53 1.33
C ALA A 394 30.31 0.25 2.85
N CYS A 395 29.38 -0.57 3.36
CA CYS A 395 29.41 -1.00 4.76
C CYS A 395 30.54 -1.98 5.08
N LEU A 396 30.93 -2.85 4.13
CA LEU A 396 32.08 -3.74 4.32
C LEU A 396 33.39 -2.95 4.44
N ALA A 397 33.61 -2.01 3.53
CA ALA A 397 34.78 -1.15 3.51
C ALA A 397 34.89 -0.22 4.74
N ASN A 398 33.77 0.13 5.36
CA ASN A 398 33.74 0.94 6.57
C ASN A 398 33.83 0.07 7.84
N CYS A 399 34.96 0.13 8.55
CA CYS A 399 35.18 -0.61 9.80
C CYS A 399 34.22 -0.25 10.93
N SER A 400 33.69 0.97 10.92
CA SER A 400 32.74 1.45 11.92
C SER A 400 31.31 1.06 11.61
N CYS A 401 31.02 0.59 10.39
CA CYS A 401 29.69 0.14 9.99
C CYS A 401 29.31 -1.15 10.72
N GLY A 402 28.18 -1.14 11.43
CA GLY A 402 27.61 -2.29 12.11
C GLY A 402 26.45 -2.95 11.38
N ALA A 403 25.73 -2.20 10.54
CA ALA A 403 24.63 -2.71 9.73
C ALA A 403 24.35 -1.82 8.51
N TYR A 404 23.67 -2.36 7.51
CA TYR A 404 23.12 -1.60 6.39
C TYR A 404 21.70 -2.05 6.05
N SER A 405 20.99 -1.23 5.28
CA SER A 405 19.69 -1.54 4.71
C SER A 405 19.59 -0.79 3.39
N TYR A 406 18.96 -1.42 2.41
CA TYR A 406 18.71 -0.81 1.10
C TYR A 406 17.25 -1.01 0.72
N SER A 407 16.60 0.07 0.28
CA SER A 407 15.28 -0.02 -0.35
C SER A 407 15.12 1.08 -1.37
N ILE A 408 14.19 0.91 -2.32
CA ILE A 408 13.89 1.94 -3.34
C ILE A 408 13.47 3.27 -2.67
N GLY A 409 12.76 3.20 -1.54
CA GLY A 409 12.28 4.38 -0.81
C GLY A 409 13.34 5.08 0.04
N THR A 410 14.21 4.32 0.70
CA THR A 410 15.25 4.86 1.61
C THR A 410 16.62 4.98 0.97
N SER A 411 16.82 4.48 -0.26
CA SER A 411 18.16 4.25 -0.83
C SER A 411 19.05 3.46 0.15
N CYS A 412 20.35 3.75 0.20
CA CYS A 412 21.28 3.11 1.13
C CYS A 412 21.37 3.83 2.49
N LEU A 413 21.08 3.09 3.54
CA LEU A 413 21.27 3.49 4.93
C LEU A 413 22.34 2.62 5.59
N ILE A 414 23.27 3.24 6.30
CA ILE A 414 24.28 2.53 7.11
C ILE A 414 24.25 3.01 8.57
N TRP A 415 24.62 2.13 9.49
CA TRP A 415 24.66 2.40 10.93
C TRP A 415 26.03 2.09 11.52
N GLY A 416 26.31 2.72 12.67
CA GLY A 416 27.45 2.37 13.52
C GLY A 416 27.30 1.00 14.20
N GLN A 417 28.16 0.70 15.16
CA GLN A 417 28.16 -0.60 15.84
C GLN A 417 27.08 -0.77 16.93
N GLU A 418 26.49 0.32 17.42
CA GLU A 418 25.37 0.27 18.37
C GLU A 418 24.07 0.58 17.63
N LEU A 419 23.22 -0.44 17.50
CA LEU A 419 21.92 -0.33 16.84
C LEU A 419 20.84 -0.15 17.91
N LEU A 420 20.04 0.91 17.81
CA LEU A 420 19.04 1.29 18.80
C LEU A 420 17.62 1.26 18.24
N ASP A 421 16.65 0.97 19.11
CA ASP A 421 15.21 1.04 18.83
C ASP A 421 14.77 0.18 17.63
N ILE A 422 15.22 -1.07 17.58
CA ILE A 422 14.79 -2.06 16.58
C ILE A 422 13.50 -2.73 17.05
N TYR A 423 12.54 -2.84 16.15
CA TYR A 423 11.27 -3.53 16.38
C TYR A 423 10.96 -4.46 15.23
N GLN A 424 10.55 -5.69 15.53
CA GLN A 424 10.11 -6.67 14.54
C GLN A 424 8.60 -6.52 14.33
N PHE A 425 8.20 -6.22 13.09
CA PHE A 425 6.79 -6.18 12.73
C PHE A 425 6.22 -7.61 12.67
N PRO A 426 5.12 -7.92 13.38
CA PRO A 426 4.56 -9.28 13.44
C PRO A 426 4.13 -9.85 12.08
N ASP A 427 3.78 -8.97 11.14
CA ASP A 427 3.33 -9.30 9.79
C ASP A 427 4.45 -9.24 8.74
N GLY A 428 5.67 -8.88 9.16
CA GLY A 428 6.83 -8.72 8.27
C GLY A 428 6.81 -7.45 7.42
N ALA A 429 5.96 -6.46 7.70
CA ALA A 429 5.80 -5.25 6.88
C ALA A 429 6.95 -4.22 6.99
N GLY A 430 7.97 -4.48 7.82
CA GLY A 430 9.14 -3.62 7.94
C GLY A 430 10.13 -3.77 6.79
N TYR A 431 11.38 -3.36 7.05
CA TYR A 431 12.47 -3.34 6.07
C TYR A 431 13.54 -4.36 6.46
N ASP A 432 14.28 -4.82 5.46
CA ASP A 432 15.38 -5.76 5.68
C ASP A 432 16.59 -5.03 6.28
N LEU A 433 17.05 -5.53 7.44
CA LEU A 433 18.23 -5.04 8.14
C LEU A 433 19.35 -6.08 8.05
N HIS A 434 20.49 -5.69 7.48
CA HIS A 434 21.64 -6.56 7.33
C HIS A 434 22.70 -6.22 8.39
N VAL A 435 22.84 -7.08 9.40
CA VAL A 435 23.73 -6.85 10.55
C VAL A 435 25.09 -7.50 10.31
N LYS A 436 26.16 -6.71 10.41
CA LYS A 436 27.54 -7.16 10.21
C LYS A 436 27.95 -8.10 11.35
N VAL A 437 28.36 -9.32 11.03
CA VAL A 437 28.75 -10.38 11.99
C VAL A 437 30.03 -11.12 11.55
N PRO A 438 30.78 -11.71 12.49
CA PRO A 438 31.93 -12.58 12.14
C PRO A 438 31.51 -13.83 11.37
N ALA A 439 32.31 -14.30 10.41
CA ALA A 439 32.01 -15.50 9.61
C ALA A 439 31.79 -16.78 10.46
N SER A 440 32.39 -16.86 11.64
CA SER A 440 32.18 -17.97 12.58
C SER A 440 30.71 -18.12 13.02
N VAL A 441 29.95 -17.02 13.03
CA VAL A 441 28.52 -16.99 13.36
C VAL A 441 27.66 -17.49 12.19
N LEU A 442 28.15 -17.34 10.96
CA LEU A 442 27.46 -17.80 9.75
C LEU A 442 27.62 -19.33 9.55
N ASP A 443 28.75 -19.90 9.99
CA ASP A 443 29.12 -21.30 9.77
C ASP A 443 28.38 -22.33 10.65
N THR A 444 27.73 -21.89 11.73
CA THR A 444 27.00 -22.79 12.65
C THR A 444 25.76 -23.44 12.02
N GLY A 445 25.17 -22.83 10.99
CA GLY A 445 24.03 -23.41 10.24
C GLY A 445 24.40 -24.57 9.30
N SER A 446 25.67 -24.70 8.91
CA SER A 446 26.16 -25.75 8.00
C SER A 446 26.28 -27.13 8.67
N LYS A 447 26.64 -27.15 9.96
CA LYS A 447 26.87 -28.38 10.73
C LYS A 447 25.58 -29.15 11.02
N THR A 448 24.48 -28.47 11.31
CA THR A 448 23.16 -29.08 11.54
C THR A 448 22.61 -29.72 10.28
N ARG A 449 22.71 -29.05 9.12
CA ARG A 449 22.26 -29.60 7.83
C ARG A 449 23.01 -30.87 7.43
N ARG A 450 24.32 -30.95 7.69
CA ARG A 450 25.12 -32.18 7.46
C ARG A 450 24.68 -33.33 8.37
N TRP A 451 24.40 -33.07 9.63
CA TRP A 451 23.89 -34.10 10.56
C TRP A 451 22.52 -34.64 10.13
N THR A 452 21.60 -33.77 9.69
CA THR A 452 20.29 -34.20 9.20
C THR A 452 20.39 -35.09 7.97
N ILE A 453 21.30 -34.78 7.04
CA ILE A 453 21.53 -35.61 5.83
C ILE A 453 22.03 -37.01 6.22
N VAL A 454 22.94 -37.11 7.18
CA VAL A 454 23.46 -38.41 7.64
C VAL A 454 22.36 -39.24 8.31
N VAL A 455 21.53 -38.63 9.15
CA VAL A 455 20.42 -39.33 9.82
C VAL A 455 19.39 -39.83 8.80
N VAL A 456 19.02 -39.00 7.82
CA VAL A 456 18.07 -39.38 6.76
C VAL A 456 18.64 -40.52 5.90
N ALA A 457 19.92 -40.48 5.54
CA ALA A 457 20.57 -41.54 4.78
C ALA A 457 20.56 -42.89 5.52
N VAL A 458 20.82 -42.88 6.83
CA VAL A 458 20.77 -44.11 7.66
C VAL A 458 19.35 -44.69 7.71
N ILE A 459 18.32 -43.84 7.88
CA ILE A 459 16.93 -44.27 7.91
C ILE A 459 16.52 -44.91 6.57
N VAL A 460 16.90 -44.32 5.44
CA VAL A 460 16.60 -44.85 4.10
C VAL A 460 17.23 -46.24 3.92
N VAL A 461 18.48 -46.43 4.34
CA VAL A 461 19.17 -47.73 4.24
C VAL A 461 18.46 -48.80 5.07
N VAL A 462 18.02 -48.47 6.29
CA VAL A 462 17.29 -49.41 7.16
C VAL A 462 15.95 -49.82 6.54
N VAL A 463 15.21 -48.87 5.96
CA VAL A 463 13.92 -49.14 5.30
C VAL A 463 14.09 -50.03 4.07
N VAL A 464 15.14 -49.78 3.26
CA VAL A 464 15.45 -50.61 2.08
C VAL A 464 15.81 -52.04 2.50
N LEU A 465 16.64 -52.21 3.54
CA LEU A 465 17.01 -53.53 4.04
C LEU A 465 15.78 -54.30 4.59
N ALA A 466 14.90 -53.63 5.33
CA ALA A 466 13.64 -54.22 5.80
C ALA A 466 12.73 -54.64 4.63
N GLY A 467 12.65 -53.82 3.58
CA GLY A 467 11.94 -54.14 2.34
C GLY A 467 12.50 -55.37 1.62
N CYS A 468 13.82 -55.48 1.51
CA CYS A 468 14.49 -56.65 0.93
C CYS A 468 14.21 -57.94 1.71
N VAL A 469 14.21 -57.89 3.05
CA VAL A 469 13.88 -59.04 3.90
C VAL A 469 12.43 -59.48 3.71
N LEU A 470 11.48 -58.53 3.64
CA LEU A 470 10.06 -58.82 3.38
C LEU A 470 9.82 -59.42 2.00
N LEU A 471 10.56 -58.95 0.98
CA LEU A 471 10.50 -59.52 -0.38
C LEU A 471 11.08 -60.93 -0.43
N LEU A 472 12.19 -61.20 0.25
CA LEU A 472 12.75 -62.55 0.38
C LEU A 472 11.80 -63.49 1.12
N TRP A 473 11.09 -63.00 2.14
CA TRP A 473 10.08 -63.77 2.86
C TRP A 473 8.86 -64.08 1.98
N LYS A 474 8.37 -63.11 1.19
CA LYS A 474 7.29 -63.32 0.20
C LYS A 474 7.70 -64.25 -0.94
N CYS A 475 8.94 -64.16 -1.44
CA CYS A 475 9.47 -65.05 -2.47
C CYS A 475 9.58 -66.49 -1.96
N ARG A 476 10.07 -66.70 -0.72
CA ARG A 476 10.10 -68.02 -0.09
C ARG A 476 8.71 -68.62 0.12
N ARG A 477 7.70 -67.79 0.40
CA ARG A 477 6.30 -68.21 0.54
C ARG A 477 5.68 -68.61 -0.81
N LYS A 478 5.92 -67.86 -1.89
CA LYS A 478 5.47 -68.21 -3.25
C LYS A 478 6.15 -69.43 -3.84
N ILE A 479 7.40 -69.72 -3.46
CA ILE A 479 8.11 -70.95 -3.90
C ILE A 479 7.51 -72.18 -3.21
N LYS A 480 7.04 -72.07 -1.95
CA LYS A 480 6.30 -73.14 -1.28
C LYS A 480 4.92 -73.42 -1.91
N GLU A 481 4.27 -72.41 -2.48
CA GLU A 481 2.97 -72.56 -3.16
C GLU A 481 3.07 -73.16 -4.58
N LYS A 482 4.27 -73.24 -5.18
CA LYS A 482 4.48 -73.75 -6.55
C LYS A 482 4.94 -75.21 -6.67
N LEU A 483 5.06 -75.96 -5.55
CA LEU A 483 5.64 -77.32 -5.52
C LEU A 483 4.65 -78.48 -5.21
N GLY A 484 3.36 -78.32 -5.54
CA GLY A 484 2.45 -79.45 -5.82
C GLY A 484 0.97 -79.16 -5.49
N ILE A 485 -0.07 -79.70 -6.14
CA ILE A 485 -0.27 -80.60 -7.30
C ILE A 485 -1.80 -80.56 -7.59
N VAL A 486 -2.21 -80.54 -8.88
CA VAL A 486 -3.50 -80.96 -9.48
C VAL A 486 -4.76 -80.08 -9.20
N GLY A 487 -5.61 -79.71 -10.17
CA GLY A 487 -5.63 -79.95 -11.62
C GLY A 487 -6.93 -79.42 -12.28
N SER A 488 -6.85 -79.17 -13.59
CA SER A 488 -7.90 -79.14 -14.65
C SER A 488 -9.09 -78.14 -14.50
N ARG A 489 -9.59 -77.41 -15.52
CA ARG A 489 -9.70 -77.68 -16.96
C ARG A 489 -10.03 -76.39 -17.76
N GLU A 490 -9.20 -76.12 -18.77
CA GLU A 490 -9.41 -75.50 -20.10
C GLU A 490 -10.67 -74.66 -20.47
N LYS A 491 -10.47 -73.43 -20.98
CA LYS A 491 -10.85 -72.98 -22.35
C LYS A 491 -10.35 -71.56 -22.72
N THR A 492 -9.99 -71.44 -23.99
CA THR A 492 -9.26 -70.40 -24.75
C THR A 492 -9.99 -69.05 -24.92
N ARG A 493 -9.27 -67.89 -24.90
CA ARG A 493 -9.33 -66.80 -25.91
C ARG A 493 -8.36 -65.62 -25.63
N LEU A 494 -7.90 -65.04 -26.75
CA LEU A 494 -6.97 -63.91 -27.00
C LEU A 494 -7.54 -62.55 -26.48
N PRO A 495 -6.71 -61.52 -26.16
CA PRO A 495 -7.20 -60.32 -25.48
C PRO A 495 -7.61 -59.20 -26.45
N SER A 496 -8.75 -58.56 -26.17
CA SER A 496 -9.13 -57.25 -26.69
C SER A 496 -9.26 -56.24 -25.56
N LEU A 497 -8.67 -55.08 -25.81
CA LEU A 497 -8.54 -53.89 -24.98
C LEU A 497 -9.90 -53.29 -24.59
N LEU A 498 -10.11 -53.05 -23.30
CA LEU A 498 -10.90 -51.94 -22.74
C LEU A 498 -10.37 -51.63 -21.32
N PRO A 499 -10.24 -50.35 -20.90
CA PRO A 499 -9.70 -50.01 -19.58
C PRO A 499 -10.77 -50.16 -18.50
N VAL A 500 -10.36 -50.78 -17.40
CA VAL A 500 -11.10 -50.84 -16.14
C VAL A 500 -11.06 -49.47 -15.45
N ARG A 501 -12.25 -49.01 -15.09
CA ARG A 501 -12.54 -47.85 -14.25
C ARG A 501 -12.00 -48.11 -12.84
N GLY A 502 -10.94 -47.40 -12.46
CA GLY A 502 -10.43 -47.36 -11.09
C GLY A 502 -10.96 -46.12 -10.37
N GLU A 503 -11.93 -46.30 -9.47
CA GLU A 503 -12.40 -45.26 -8.58
C GLU A 503 -11.33 -44.93 -7.53
N SER A 504 -11.02 -43.65 -7.38
CA SER A 504 -10.36 -43.09 -6.20
C SER A 504 -10.98 -41.72 -5.97
N ARG A 505 -12.07 -41.70 -5.19
CA ARG A 505 -12.68 -40.50 -4.62
C ARG A 505 -11.72 -39.96 -3.55
N GLN A 506 -11.17 -38.76 -3.76
CA GLN A 506 -10.72 -37.91 -2.66
C GLN A 506 -11.62 -36.68 -2.65
N ASP A 507 -12.50 -36.64 -1.65
CA ASP A 507 -13.38 -35.50 -1.37
C ASP A 507 -12.54 -34.30 -0.89
N PHE A 508 -12.67 -33.17 -1.57
CA PHE A 508 -12.16 -31.88 -1.12
C PHE A 508 -13.27 -31.16 -0.34
N SER A 509 -13.29 -31.32 0.99
CA SER A 509 -13.96 -30.40 1.89
C SER A 509 -13.26 -30.33 3.26
N GLY A 510 -13.10 -29.10 3.77
CA GLY A 510 -12.59 -28.74 5.10
C GLY A 510 -11.49 -27.67 5.04
N ALA A 511 -11.57 -26.50 5.71
CA ALA A 511 -12.57 -25.93 6.61
C ALA A 511 -12.48 -24.38 6.63
N ASN A 512 -13.54 -23.75 7.17
CA ASN A 512 -13.79 -22.34 7.48
C ASN A 512 -14.28 -21.42 6.34
N GLN A 513 -15.55 -21.58 5.98
CA GLN A 513 -16.49 -20.47 5.84
C GLN A 513 -17.85 -20.91 6.37
N SER A 514 -18.44 -20.07 7.22
CA SER A 514 -19.68 -20.27 7.96
C SER A 514 -20.90 -20.46 7.05
N ASP A 515 -21.80 -21.32 7.51
CA ASP A 515 -23.03 -21.81 6.87
C ASP A 515 -23.97 -20.71 6.34
N HIS A 516 -24.46 -20.89 5.10
CA HIS A 516 -25.90 -21.08 4.83
C HIS A 516 -26.14 -21.46 3.35
N HIS A 517 -27.21 -22.24 3.13
CA HIS A 517 -27.89 -22.59 1.87
C HIS A 517 -27.65 -24.01 1.32
N GLN A 518 -28.53 -24.91 1.76
CA GLN A 518 -29.10 -25.97 0.92
C GLN A 518 -29.99 -25.34 -0.17
N GLU A 519 -29.83 -25.77 -1.42
CA GLU A 519 -30.93 -26.29 -2.24
C GLU A 519 -30.42 -26.99 -3.51
N GLU A 520 -31.19 -27.99 -3.92
CA GLU A 520 -30.98 -28.93 -5.02
C GLU A 520 -31.30 -28.31 -6.39
N ALA A 521 -30.61 -28.73 -7.46
CA ALA A 521 -31.19 -29.14 -8.75
C ALA A 521 -30.12 -29.53 -9.79
N GLU A 522 -30.15 -30.81 -10.13
CA GLU A 522 -29.91 -31.51 -11.41
C GLU A 522 -29.01 -30.95 -12.53
N GLY A 523 -28.21 -31.88 -13.10
CA GLY A 523 -28.12 -32.00 -14.56
C GLY A 523 -26.96 -31.31 -15.28
N GLY A 524 -25.71 -31.54 -14.87
CA GLY A 524 -24.55 -31.15 -15.68
C GLY A 524 -23.40 -32.16 -15.56
N LYS A 525 -22.98 -32.76 -16.67
CA LYS A 525 -21.76 -33.58 -16.75
C LYS A 525 -20.61 -32.87 -16.02
N LYS A 526 -20.11 -33.42 -14.92
CA LYS A 526 -18.87 -32.94 -14.29
C LYS A 526 -17.77 -33.00 -15.34
N CYS A 527 -17.16 -31.86 -15.67
CA CYS A 527 -15.89 -31.84 -16.40
C CYS A 527 -14.85 -32.48 -15.49
N GLU A 528 -14.51 -33.74 -15.73
CA GLU A 528 -13.38 -34.39 -15.08
C GLU A 528 -12.10 -33.92 -15.80
N LEU A 529 -11.28 -33.13 -15.08
CA LEU A 529 -9.99 -32.66 -15.58
C LEU A 529 -9.01 -33.85 -15.66
N PRO A 530 -8.35 -34.11 -16.81
CA PRO A 530 -7.38 -35.20 -16.93
C PRO A 530 -6.19 -35.08 -15.96
N LEU A 531 -5.82 -36.21 -15.35
CA LEU A 531 -4.62 -36.34 -14.51
C LEU A 531 -3.49 -37.01 -15.31
N PHE A 532 -2.35 -36.32 -15.45
CA PHE A 532 -1.17 -36.84 -16.12
C PHE A 532 -0.19 -37.45 -15.10
N PRO A 533 0.32 -38.67 -15.31
CA PRO A 533 1.43 -39.22 -14.53
C PRO A 533 2.69 -38.37 -14.69
N LEU A 534 3.47 -38.19 -13.61
CA LEU A 534 4.69 -37.37 -13.63
C LEU A 534 5.68 -37.87 -14.68
N GLU A 535 5.78 -39.18 -14.87
CA GLU A 535 6.64 -39.82 -15.88
C GLU A 535 6.32 -39.34 -17.30
N ILE A 536 5.03 -39.17 -17.63
CA ILE A 536 4.60 -38.68 -18.95
C ILE A 536 4.95 -37.21 -19.10
N VAL A 537 4.75 -36.40 -18.06
CA VAL A 537 5.06 -34.96 -18.08
C VAL A 537 6.56 -34.71 -18.14
N ALA A 538 7.35 -35.47 -17.38
CA ALA A 538 8.81 -35.42 -17.40
C ALA A 538 9.33 -35.84 -18.79
N ALA A 539 8.87 -36.96 -19.34
CA ALA A 539 9.25 -37.37 -20.69
C ALA A 539 8.87 -36.33 -21.75
N ALA A 540 7.67 -35.74 -21.65
CA ALA A 540 7.20 -34.71 -22.58
C ALA A 540 8.05 -33.45 -22.57
N THR A 541 8.66 -33.10 -21.44
CA THR A 541 9.47 -31.89 -21.24
C THR A 541 10.98 -32.14 -21.30
N GLY A 542 11.42 -33.37 -21.59
CA GLY A 542 12.84 -33.74 -21.56
C GLY A 542 13.42 -33.66 -20.14
N ASP A 543 12.68 -34.18 -19.17
CA ASP A 543 12.97 -34.11 -17.73
C ASP A 543 13.12 -32.67 -17.21
N PHE A 544 12.19 -31.80 -17.63
CA PHE A 544 12.22 -30.36 -17.33
C PHE A 544 13.53 -29.69 -17.76
N SER A 545 14.06 -30.08 -18.93
CA SER A 545 15.29 -29.52 -19.49
C SER A 545 15.22 -27.98 -19.59
N PRO A 546 16.31 -27.26 -19.24
CA PRO A 546 16.41 -25.82 -19.47
C PRO A 546 16.18 -25.42 -20.93
N ASP A 547 16.52 -26.27 -21.90
CA ASP A 547 16.31 -26.01 -23.33
C ASP A 547 14.82 -25.90 -23.71
N ASN A 548 13.95 -26.51 -22.90
CA ASN A 548 12.50 -26.45 -23.07
C ASN A 548 11.86 -25.35 -22.22
N LYS A 549 12.62 -24.55 -21.47
CA LYS A 549 12.07 -23.49 -20.61
C LYS A 549 11.50 -22.35 -21.46
N LEU A 550 10.22 -22.07 -21.28
CA LEU A 550 9.49 -20.98 -21.95
C LEU A 550 9.53 -19.68 -21.16
N GLY A 551 9.58 -19.77 -19.84
CA GLY A 551 9.60 -18.62 -18.94
C GLY A 551 9.68 -19.02 -17.47
N GLU A 552 9.96 -18.03 -16.63
CA GLU A 552 9.98 -18.12 -15.16
C GLU A 552 9.31 -16.87 -14.59
N GLY A 553 8.47 -17.06 -13.58
CA GLY A 553 7.85 -15.97 -12.83
C GLY A 553 7.66 -16.36 -11.37
N GLY A 554 7.04 -15.49 -10.56
CA GLY A 554 6.85 -15.70 -9.11
C GLY A 554 6.10 -16.98 -8.71
N PHE A 555 5.48 -17.65 -9.69
CA PHE A 555 4.66 -18.85 -9.50
C PHE A 555 5.32 -20.14 -9.99
N GLY A 556 6.56 -20.09 -10.47
CA GLY A 556 7.32 -21.26 -10.90
C GLY A 556 7.73 -21.23 -12.37
N HIS A 557 8.10 -22.40 -12.88
CA HIS A 557 8.75 -22.55 -14.18
C HIS A 557 7.78 -23.07 -15.22
N VAL A 558 7.81 -22.51 -16.43
CA VAL A 558 6.99 -22.97 -17.56
C VAL A 558 7.89 -23.62 -18.61
N TYR A 559 7.55 -24.83 -19.02
CA TYR A 559 8.29 -25.61 -20.01
C TYR A 559 7.42 -25.94 -21.22
N LYS A 560 8.02 -25.98 -22.40
CA LYS A 560 7.44 -26.57 -23.60
C LYS A 560 7.50 -28.08 -23.47
N GLY A 561 6.37 -28.75 -23.70
CA GLY A 561 6.29 -30.20 -23.74
C GLY A 561 5.68 -30.70 -25.04
N ARG A 562 5.97 -31.96 -25.37
CA ARG A 562 5.26 -32.70 -26.41
C ARG A 562 4.70 -33.99 -25.81
N LEU A 563 3.38 -34.08 -25.69
CA LEU A 563 2.71 -35.27 -25.18
C LEU A 563 2.88 -36.45 -26.16
N PRO A 564 2.70 -37.72 -25.73
CA PRO A 564 2.85 -38.90 -26.58
C PRO A 564 1.98 -38.90 -27.85
N GLY A 565 0.86 -38.17 -27.85
CA GLY A 565 -0.01 -37.97 -29.01
C GLY A 565 0.48 -36.91 -30.01
N GLY A 566 1.65 -36.31 -29.80
CA GLY A 566 2.25 -35.28 -30.67
C GLY A 566 1.79 -33.85 -30.35
N GLU A 567 0.81 -33.68 -29.47
CA GLU A 567 0.28 -32.39 -29.03
C GLU A 567 1.35 -31.59 -28.26
N GLU A 568 1.54 -30.32 -28.65
CA GLU A 568 2.42 -29.38 -27.96
C GLU A 568 1.68 -28.74 -26.78
N VAL A 569 2.32 -28.73 -25.62
CA VAL A 569 1.74 -28.24 -24.37
C VAL A 569 2.68 -27.27 -23.65
N ALA A 570 2.11 -26.42 -22.81
CA ALA A 570 2.86 -25.62 -21.85
C ALA A 570 2.69 -26.22 -20.44
N VAL A 571 3.80 -26.55 -19.80
CA VAL A 571 3.85 -27.25 -18.51
C VAL A 571 4.34 -26.29 -17.44
N LYS A 572 3.44 -25.78 -16.59
CA LYS A 572 3.75 -24.89 -15.46
C LYS A 572 3.99 -25.75 -14.22
N ARG A 573 5.25 -25.84 -13.79
CA ARG A 573 5.68 -26.54 -12.56
C ARG A 573 5.82 -25.52 -11.44
N LEU A 574 4.97 -25.65 -10.41
CA LEU A 574 4.93 -24.70 -9.30
C LEU A 574 6.13 -24.89 -8.36
N SER A 575 6.61 -23.79 -7.78
CA SER A 575 7.75 -23.82 -6.85
C SER A 575 7.43 -24.56 -5.54
N ARG A 576 8.45 -25.21 -4.95
CA ARG A 576 8.34 -25.97 -3.70
C ARG A 576 8.41 -25.09 -2.43
N SER A 577 8.84 -23.83 -2.54
CA SER A 577 9.24 -22.99 -1.40
C SER A 577 8.18 -22.01 -0.86
N SER A 578 6.97 -21.95 -1.41
CA SER A 578 5.93 -21.01 -0.96
C SER A 578 4.64 -21.71 -0.49
N GLY A 579 4.14 -21.35 0.70
CA GLY A 579 2.81 -21.77 1.16
C GLY A 579 1.67 -21.28 0.25
N GLN A 580 1.93 -20.23 -0.54
CA GLN A 580 1.05 -19.61 -1.52
C GLN A 580 0.77 -20.49 -2.76
N GLY A 581 1.75 -21.27 -3.24
CA GLY A 581 1.60 -22.07 -4.46
C GLY A 581 0.55 -23.18 -4.38
N LEU A 582 0.15 -23.64 -3.18
CA LEU A 582 -0.91 -24.64 -3.02
C LEU A 582 -2.32 -24.05 -3.22
N GLU A 583 -2.58 -22.85 -2.69
CA GLU A 583 -3.88 -22.18 -2.86
C GLU A 583 -4.09 -21.75 -4.30
N GLU A 584 -3.04 -21.25 -4.95
CA GLU A 584 -3.06 -20.86 -6.36
C GLU A 584 -3.30 -22.05 -7.27
N PHE A 585 -2.61 -23.17 -7.03
CA PHE A 585 -2.87 -24.42 -7.74
C PHE A 585 -4.34 -24.85 -7.63
N LYS A 586 -4.91 -24.79 -6.42
CA LYS A 586 -6.32 -25.12 -6.20
C LYS A 586 -7.23 -24.15 -6.94
N ASN A 587 -6.98 -22.84 -6.88
CA ASN A 587 -7.78 -21.84 -7.58
C ASN A 587 -7.75 -22.08 -9.09
N GLU A 588 -6.57 -22.27 -9.67
CA GLU A 588 -6.40 -22.54 -11.09
C GLU A 588 -7.18 -23.80 -11.50
N VAL A 589 -6.96 -24.93 -10.82
CA VAL A 589 -7.67 -26.20 -11.12
C VAL A 589 -9.19 -26.07 -10.98
N ILE A 590 -9.68 -25.39 -9.93
CA ILE A 590 -11.12 -25.25 -9.66
C ILE A 590 -11.80 -24.32 -10.68
N LEU A 591 -11.14 -23.22 -11.06
CA LEU A 591 -11.69 -22.18 -11.93
C LEU A 591 -11.58 -22.58 -13.39
N ILE A 592 -10.38 -22.84 -13.88
CA ILE A 592 -10.13 -22.97 -15.31
C ILE A 592 -10.71 -24.27 -15.88
N ALA A 593 -10.86 -25.32 -15.06
CA ALA A 593 -11.54 -26.54 -15.49
C ALA A 593 -13.03 -26.31 -15.80
N LYS A 594 -13.61 -25.21 -15.31
CA LYS A 594 -15.01 -24.82 -15.52
C LYS A 594 -15.19 -23.68 -16.53
N LEU A 595 -14.10 -23.01 -16.91
CA LEU A 595 -14.12 -21.86 -17.82
C LEU A 595 -13.67 -22.30 -19.21
N GLN A 596 -14.51 -22.08 -20.22
CA GLN A 596 -14.19 -22.40 -21.61
C GLN A 596 -14.63 -21.26 -22.50
N HIS A 597 -13.66 -20.53 -23.04
CA HIS A 597 -13.91 -19.41 -23.93
C HIS A 597 -12.72 -19.22 -24.88
N ARG A 598 -12.98 -18.70 -26.09
CA ARG A 598 -11.95 -18.53 -27.14
C ARG A 598 -10.82 -17.57 -26.73
N ASN A 599 -11.11 -16.62 -25.83
CA ASN A 599 -10.17 -15.64 -25.30
C ASN A 599 -9.67 -15.97 -23.88
N LEU A 600 -9.76 -17.23 -23.45
CA LEU A 600 -9.16 -17.72 -22.21
C LEU A 600 -8.25 -18.91 -22.54
N VAL A 601 -7.11 -19.03 -21.86
CA VAL A 601 -6.21 -20.17 -22.04
C VAL A 601 -6.85 -21.44 -21.49
N LYS A 602 -6.78 -22.52 -22.27
CA LYS A 602 -7.35 -23.82 -21.90
C LYS A 602 -6.36 -24.63 -21.08
N LEU A 603 -6.79 -25.06 -19.89
CA LEU A 603 -6.11 -26.13 -19.15
C LEU A 603 -6.49 -27.49 -19.73
N LEU A 604 -5.49 -28.28 -20.07
CA LEU A 604 -5.64 -29.64 -20.62
C LEU A 604 -5.63 -30.70 -19.53
N GLY A 605 -4.93 -30.44 -18.42
CA GLY A 605 -4.93 -31.31 -17.25
C GLY A 605 -3.93 -30.88 -16.18
N CYS A 606 -3.74 -31.72 -15.17
CA CYS A 606 -2.75 -31.48 -14.12
C CYS A 606 -2.03 -32.76 -13.70
N CYS A 607 -0.89 -32.62 -13.02
CA CYS A 607 -0.18 -33.71 -12.39
C CYS A 607 0.00 -33.38 -10.90
N ILE A 608 -0.35 -34.34 -10.05
CA ILE A 608 -0.22 -34.24 -8.59
C ILE A 608 0.45 -35.54 -8.12
N GLN A 609 1.71 -35.47 -7.72
CA GLN A 609 2.45 -36.63 -7.21
C GLN A 609 3.41 -36.21 -6.09
N GLY A 610 3.09 -36.58 -4.85
CA GLY A 610 3.83 -36.11 -3.67
C GLY A 610 3.74 -34.60 -3.53
N GLU A 611 4.88 -33.92 -3.57
CA GLU A 611 4.95 -32.44 -3.53
C GLU A 611 4.89 -31.79 -4.92
N GLU A 612 4.93 -32.57 -6.01
CA GLU A 612 4.85 -32.03 -7.37
C GLU A 612 3.43 -31.60 -7.71
N LYS A 613 3.27 -30.32 -8.06
CA LYS A 613 2.02 -29.71 -8.53
C LYS A 613 2.30 -29.06 -9.87
N ILE A 614 1.72 -29.63 -10.93
CA ILE A 614 2.01 -29.23 -12.30
C ILE A 614 0.70 -29.02 -13.06
N LEU A 615 0.63 -27.93 -13.80
CA LEU A 615 -0.50 -27.58 -14.66
C LEU A 615 -0.08 -27.70 -16.13
N VAL A 616 -0.93 -28.32 -16.95
CA VAL A 616 -0.67 -28.56 -18.38
C VAL A 616 -1.69 -27.78 -19.20
N TYR A 617 -1.23 -26.77 -19.95
CA TYR A 617 -2.07 -25.91 -20.80
C TYR A 617 -1.81 -26.17 -22.28
N GLU A 618 -2.71 -25.65 -23.12
CA GLU A 618 -2.42 -25.48 -24.54
C GLU A 618 -1.17 -24.61 -24.75
N TYR A 619 -0.32 -24.99 -25.71
CA TYR A 619 0.88 -24.22 -26.02
C TYR A 619 0.53 -22.98 -26.86
N MET A 620 1.02 -21.82 -26.43
CA MET A 620 0.82 -20.52 -27.08
C MET A 620 2.11 -20.09 -27.78
N PRO A 621 2.21 -20.24 -29.12
CA PRO A 621 3.48 -20.07 -29.83
C PRO A 621 3.93 -18.62 -29.97
N ASN A 622 3.01 -17.66 -29.92
CA ASN A 622 3.32 -16.24 -29.98
C ASN A 622 3.47 -15.62 -28.57
N LYS A 623 3.80 -16.43 -27.56
CA LYS A 623 4.15 -15.97 -26.19
C LYS A 623 3.10 -15.00 -25.61
N SER A 624 3.52 -14.08 -24.76
CA SER A 624 2.71 -13.05 -24.11
C SER A 624 2.74 -11.71 -24.87
N LEU A 625 1.74 -10.88 -24.65
CA LEU A 625 1.56 -9.60 -25.32
C LEU A 625 2.69 -8.60 -25.00
N ASP A 626 3.19 -8.59 -23.76
CA ASP A 626 4.31 -7.74 -23.35
C ASP A 626 5.59 -7.98 -24.18
N ALA A 627 5.86 -9.24 -24.56
CA ALA A 627 6.98 -9.64 -25.40
C ALA A 627 6.90 -9.07 -26.84
N PHE A 628 5.74 -8.57 -27.25
CA PHE A 628 5.56 -7.85 -28.52
C PHE A 628 5.45 -6.35 -28.30
N LEU A 629 4.71 -5.94 -27.28
CA LEU A 629 4.33 -4.54 -27.08
C LEU A 629 5.52 -3.66 -26.65
N PHE A 630 6.45 -4.21 -25.87
CA PHE A 630 7.58 -3.47 -25.30
C PHE A 630 8.93 -3.81 -25.95
N ASP A 631 8.96 -4.74 -26.90
CA ASP A 631 10.15 -5.04 -27.70
C ASP A 631 10.10 -4.17 -28.97
N PRO A 632 11.06 -3.25 -29.19
CA PRO A 632 11.02 -2.32 -30.32
C PRO A 632 10.96 -3.00 -31.70
N GLU A 633 11.57 -4.17 -31.86
CA GLU A 633 11.61 -4.92 -33.12
C GLU A 633 10.30 -5.69 -33.36
N ARG A 634 9.66 -6.21 -32.30
CA ARG A 634 8.40 -6.96 -32.41
C ARG A 634 7.18 -6.06 -32.38
N ARG A 635 7.29 -4.86 -31.79
CA ARG A 635 6.18 -3.89 -31.66
C ARG A 635 5.62 -3.45 -33.01
N VAL A 636 6.46 -3.44 -34.06
CA VAL A 636 6.03 -3.13 -35.44
C VAL A 636 5.14 -4.21 -36.06
N LEU A 637 5.14 -5.43 -35.50
CA LEU A 637 4.25 -6.52 -35.93
C LEU A 637 2.81 -6.32 -35.42
N LEU A 638 2.63 -5.47 -34.41
CA LEU A 638 1.33 -5.11 -33.86
C LEU A 638 0.81 -3.84 -34.53
N ASP A 639 0.31 -3.98 -35.76
CA ASP A 639 -0.42 -2.90 -36.42
C ASP A 639 -1.70 -2.53 -35.64
N TRP A 640 -2.31 -1.39 -35.98
CA TRP A 640 -3.51 -0.93 -35.28
C TRP A 640 -4.63 -1.98 -35.28
N LYS A 641 -4.84 -2.66 -36.41
CA LYS A 641 -5.88 -3.67 -36.56
C LYS A 641 -5.67 -4.82 -35.57
N THR A 642 -4.43 -5.28 -35.43
CA THR A 642 -4.06 -6.34 -34.50
C THR A 642 -4.19 -5.87 -33.05
N ARG A 643 -3.74 -4.65 -32.71
CA ARG A 643 -3.91 -4.07 -31.36
C ARG A 643 -5.37 -3.93 -30.97
N PHE A 644 -6.21 -3.43 -31.87
CA PHE A 644 -7.64 -3.30 -31.63
C PHE A 644 -8.32 -4.66 -31.48
N HIS A 645 -7.97 -5.65 -32.32
CA HIS A 645 -8.44 -7.03 -32.19
C HIS A 645 -8.04 -7.64 -30.85
N ILE A 646 -6.84 -7.35 -30.36
CA ILE A 646 -6.37 -7.77 -29.04
C ILE A 646 -7.21 -7.12 -27.93
N ILE A 647 -7.41 -5.79 -27.96
CA ILE A 647 -8.25 -5.07 -26.99
C ILE A 647 -9.66 -5.67 -26.94
N GLU A 648 -10.27 -5.89 -28.11
CA GLU A 648 -11.62 -6.44 -28.23
C GLU A 648 -11.70 -7.88 -27.72
N GLY A 649 -10.70 -8.72 -28.03
CA GLY A 649 -10.63 -10.10 -27.54
C GLY A 649 -10.46 -10.18 -26.02
N ILE A 650 -9.65 -9.30 -25.42
CA ILE A 650 -9.52 -9.21 -23.95
C ILE A 650 -10.85 -8.78 -23.33
N ALA A 651 -11.51 -7.75 -23.89
CA ALA A 651 -12.81 -7.28 -23.40
C ALA A 651 -13.87 -8.38 -23.43
N ARG A 652 -13.92 -9.20 -24.50
CA ARG A 652 -14.81 -10.36 -24.61
C ARG A 652 -14.46 -11.45 -23.59
N GLY A 653 -13.18 -11.73 -23.39
CA GLY A 653 -12.72 -12.67 -22.35
C GLY A 653 -13.16 -12.22 -20.96
N LEU A 654 -13.03 -10.92 -20.67
CA LEU A 654 -13.43 -10.36 -19.39
C LEU A 654 -14.95 -10.32 -19.19
N LEU A 655 -15.71 -10.02 -20.25
CA LEU A 655 -17.17 -10.09 -20.24
C LEU A 655 -17.66 -11.51 -19.89
N TYR A 656 -17.01 -12.52 -20.48
CA TYR A 656 -17.31 -13.92 -20.15
C TYR A 656 -17.05 -14.23 -18.67
N LEU A 657 -15.91 -13.81 -18.11
CA LEU A 657 -15.61 -14.01 -16.69
C LEU A 657 -16.61 -13.32 -15.75
N HIS A 658 -17.04 -12.10 -16.10
CA HIS A 658 -17.89 -11.29 -15.22
C HIS A 658 -19.39 -11.59 -15.34
N ARG A 659 -19.86 -12.03 -16.51
CA ARG A 659 -21.29 -12.15 -16.83
C ARG A 659 -21.70 -13.46 -17.49
N ASP A 660 -21.01 -13.89 -18.55
CA ASP A 660 -21.53 -14.96 -19.43
C ASP A 660 -21.14 -16.38 -18.97
N SER A 661 -20.19 -16.50 -18.05
CA SER A 661 -19.83 -17.77 -17.44
C SER A 661 -20.78 -18.14 -16.30
N ARG A 662 -20.89 -19.44 -16.02
CA ARG A 662 -21.75 -19.97 -14.92
C ARG A 662 -21.35 -19.42 -13.55
N LEU A 663 -20.09 -19.04 -13.37
CA LEU A 663 -19.54 -18.51 -12.14
C LEU A 663 -19.07 -17.09 -12.43
N ARG A 664 -19.48 -16.10 -11.64
CA ARG A 664 -18.90 -14.76 -11.75
C ARG A 664 -17.48 -14.81 -11.18
N VAL A 665 -16.46 -14.57 -12.02
CA VAL A 665 -15.05 -14.66 -11.66
C VAL A 665 -14.38 -13.30 -11.80
N VAL A 666 -13.64 -12.87 -10.77
CA VAL A 666 -12.77 -11.69 -10.82
C VAL A 666 -11.31 -12.16 -10.90
N HIS A 667 -10.57 -11.66 -11.89
CA HIS A 667 -9.21 -12.12 -12.23
C HIS A 667 -8.15 -11.63 -11.24
N ARG A 668 -8.21 -10.35 -10.84
CA ARG A 668 -7.32 -9.66 -9.87
C ARG A 668 -5.85 -9.47 -10.29
N ASP A 669 -5.36 -10.15 -11.33
CA ASP A 669 -4.01 -9.93 -11.89
C ASP A 669 -4.00 -9.79 -13.41
N LEU A 670 -4.85 -8.90 -13.95
CA LEU A 670 -4.92 -8.64 -15.39
C LEU A 670 -3.81 -7.66 -15.82
N LYS A 671 -2.89 -8.12 -16.67
CA LYS A 671 -1.72 -7.35 -17.18
C LYS A 671 -1.23 -7.89 -18.52
N ALA A 672 -0.34 -7.16 -19.21
CA ALA A 672 0.15 -7.55 -20.54
C ALA A 672 0.86 -8.91 -20.57
N SER A 673 1.65 -9.25 -19.53
CA SER A 673 2.34 -10.55 -19.45
C SER A 673 1.37 -11.74 -19.28
N ASN A 674 0.14 -11.49 -18.82
CA ASN A 674 -0.88 -12.51 -18.61
C ASN A 674 -1.83 -12.64 -19.81
N ILE A 675 -1.60 -11.90 -20.89
CA ILE A 675 -2.31 -12.07 -22.17
C ILE A 675 -1.41 -12.86 -23.12
N LEU A 676 -1.75 -14.11 -23.38
CA LEU A 676 -1.03 -14.96 -24.34
C LEU A 676 -1.61 -14.85 -25.74
N LEU A 677 -0.79 -15.03 -26.76
CA LEU A 677 -1.16 -14.94 -28.17
C LEU A 677 -1.05 -16.31 -28.84
N ASP A 678 -2.14 -16.73 -29.49
CA ASP A 678 -2.14 -17.96 -30.29
C ASP A 678 -1.46 -17.75 -31.66
N ARG A 679 -1.45 -18.79 -32.50
CA ARG A 679 -0.83 -18.76 -33.84
C ARG A 679 -1.33 -17.63 -34.74
N ASP A 680 -2.59 -17.22 -34.55
CA ASP A 680 -3.29 -16.23 -35.37
C ASP A 680 -3.35 -14.85 -34.67
N MET A 681 -2.53 -14.63 -33.64
CA MET A 681 -2.50 -13.40 -32.82
C MET A 681 -3.80 -13.10 -32.07
N ASN A 682 -4.62 -14.12 -31.78
CA ASN A 682 -5.78 -13.94 -30.91
C ASN A 682 -5.34 -13.90 -29.44
N PRO A 683 -5.87 -12.96 -28.64
CA PRO A 683 -5.54 -12.86 -27.23
C PRO A 683 -6.27 -13.92 -26.40
N LYS A 684 -5.56 -14.50 -25.44
CA LYS A 684 -6.12 -15.36 -24.40
C LYS A 684 -5.63 -14.94 -23.02
N ILE A 685 -6.57 -14.64 -22.12
CA ILE A 685 -6.28 -14.34 -20.72
C ILE A 685 -5.80 -15.62 -20.01
N SER A 686 -4.73 -15.50 -19.24
CA SER A 686 -4.05 -16.58 -18.53
C SER A 686 -3.78 -16.21 -17.07
N ASP A 687 -3.29 -17.18 -16.29
CA ASP A 687 -2.86 -17.03 -14.89
C ASP A 687 -3.99 -16.72 -13.89
N PHE A 688 -4.82 -17.73 -13.63
CA PHE A 688 -5.98 -17.63 -12.72
C PHE A 688 -5.64 -17.93 -11.25
N GLY A 689 -4.36 -18.01 -10.87
CA GLY A 689 -3.95 -18.39 -9.51
C GLY A 689 -4.54 -17.50 -8.41
N MET A 690 -4.80 -16.25 -8.77
CA MET A 690 -5.26 -15.19 -7.86
C MET A 690 -6.77 -14.93 -7.95
N ALA A 691 -7.43 -15.55 -8.93
CA ALA A 691 -8.82 -15.30 -9.24
C ALA A 691 -9.76 -15.79 -8.12
N ARG A 692 -10.95 -15.18 -8.06
CA ARG A 692 -11.95 -15.43 -7.01
C ARG A 692 -13.35 -15.56 -7.61
N ILE A 693 -14.14 -16.49 -7.05
CA ILE A 693 -15.54 -16.73 -7.44
C ILE A 693 -16.44 -15.86 -6.56
N PHE A 694 -17.39 -15.17 -7.18
CA PHE A 694 -18.50 -14.49 -6.50
C PHE A 694 -19.73 -15.42 -6.47
N GLY A 695 -20.36 -15.56 -5.31
CA GLY A 695 -21.61 -16.31 -5.14
C GLY A 695 -22.83 -15.40 -5.00
N GLY A 696 -23.97 -15.76 -5.61
CA GLY A 696 -25.24 -15.05 -5.46
C GLY A 696 -25.21 -13.58 -5.91
N ASP A 697 -25.84 -12.70 -5.12
CA ASP A 697 -25.97 -11.24 -5.36
C ASP A 697 -24.76 -10.40 -4.89
N GLN A 698 -23.63 -11.05 -4.56
CA GLN A 698 -22.44 -10.33 -4.14
C GLN A 698 -21.88 -9.47 -5.29
N ASN A 699 -21.68 -8.18 -5.04
CA ASN A 699 -21.14 -7.22 -6.02
C ASN A 699 -19.73 -6.73 -5.67
N GLN A 700 -19.28 -6.94 -4.43
CA GLN A 700 -17.97 -6.55 -3.92
C GLN A 700 -17.55 -7.47 -2.78
N VAL A 701 -16.26 -7.82 -2.70
CA VAL A 701 -15.69 -8.70 -1.66
C VAL A 701 -14.48 -8.03 -1.04
N ASN A 702 -14.34 -8.14 0.28
CA ASN A 702 -13.17 -7.67 1.02
C ASN A 702 -12.16 -8.81 1.20
N THR A 703 -10.87 -8.53 1.11
CA THR A 703 -9.83 -9.48 1.46
C THR A 703 -8.71 -8.85 2.28
N ASN A 704 -8.30 -9.58 3.30
CA ASN A 704 -7.17 -9.24 4.16
C ASN A 704 -5.81 -9.48 3.49
N ARG A 705 -5.79 -9.95 2.24
CA ARG A 705 -4.58 -10.26 1.48
C ARG A 705 -4.69 -9.67 0.08
N VAL A 706 -4.20 -8.46 -0.07
CA VAL A 706 -4.03 -7.78 -1.36
C VAL A 706 -2.90 -8.46 -2.09
N VAL A 707 -3.22 -8.96 -3.27
CA VAL A 707 -2.29 -9.64 -4.15
C VAL A 707 -2.54 -9.14 -5.56
N GLY A 708 -1.50 -8.74 -6.28
CA GLY A 708 -1.62 -8.31 -7.66
C GLY A 708 -0.36 -7.64 -8.14
N THR A 709 -0.38 -7.18 -9.39
CA THR A 709 0.75 -6.45 -9.97
C THR A 709 0.59 -4.95 -9.76
N LEU A 710 1.58 -4.34 -9.11
CA LEU A 710 1.62 -2.89 -8.87
C LEU A 710 1.47 -2.11 -10.18
N GLY A 711 0.66 -1.05 -10.15
CA GLY A 711 0.33 -0.24 -11.32
C GLY A 711 -0.90 -0.69 -12.12
N TYR A 712 -1.34 -1.95 -11.99
CA TYR A 712 -2.60 -2.44 -12.59
C TYR A 712 -3.75 -2.55 -11.58
N MET A 713 -3.44 -2.55 -10.28
CA MET A 713 -4.44 -2.64 -9.21
C MET A 713 -5.25 -1.35 -9.11
N SER A 714 -6.58 -1.48 -8.93
CA SER A 714 -7.45 -0.34 -8.69
C SER A 714 -7.19 0.29 -7.31
N PRO A 715 -7.45 1.60 -7.14
CA PRO A 715 -7.23 2.29 -5.87
C PRO A 715 -7.91 1.61 -4.68
N GLU A 716 -9.20 1.27 -4.77
CA GLU A 716 -9.94 0.63 -3.68
C GLU A 716 -9.42 -0.77 -3.34
N TYR A 717 -8.85 -1.48 -4.32
CA TYR A 717 -8.27 -2.79 -4.10
C TYR A 717 -6.89 -2.70 -3.45
N ALA A 718 -6.05 -1.78 -3.93
CA ALA A 718 -4.73 -1.53 -3.38
C ALA A 718 -4.76 -0.90 -1.98
N MET A 719 -5.76 -0.04 -1.71
CA MET A 719 -5.88 0.74 -0.48
C MET A 719 -6.68 0.02 0.61
N GLU A 720 -7.76 -0.68 0.24
CA GLU A 720 -8.73 -1.22 1.20
C GLU A 720 -8.97 -2.72 1.05
N GLY A 721 -8.33 -3.39 0.07
CA GLY A 721 -8.52 -4.82 -0.16
C GLY A 721 -9.88 -5.16 -0.74
N LEU A 722 -10.60 -4.14 -1.21
CA LEU A 722 -11.91 -4.27 -1.80
C LEU A 722 -11.75 -4.58 -3.29
N PHE A 723 -12.19 -5.77 -3.72
CA PHE A 723 -12.19 -6.12 -5.13
C PHE A 723 -13.59 -6.43 -5.63
N SER A 724 -13.81 -6.12 -6.90
CA SER A 724 -15.04 -6.40 -7.63
C SER A 724 -14.72 -6.58 -9.12
N VAL A 725 -15.76 -6.85 -9.92
CA VAL A 725 -15.66 -6.79 -11.38
C VAL A 725 -15.13 -5.43 -11.87
N ARG A 726 -15.35 -4.34 -11.12
CA ARG A 726 -14.85 -2.99 -11.44
C ARG A 726 -13.35 -2.84 -11.22
N SER A 727 -12.75 -3.69 -10.40
CA SER A 727 -11.30 -3.71 -10.17
C SER A 727 -10.58 -4.27 -11.41
N ASP A 728 -11.11 -5.35 -12.00
CA ASP A 728 -10.60 -5.86 -13.28
C ASP A 728 -10.83 -4.86 -14.44
N VAL A 729 -11.93 -4.09 -14.43
CA VAL A 729 -12.17 -3.01 -15.41
C VAL A 729 -11.07 -1.96 -15.34
N TYR A 730 -10.63 -1.58 -14.13
CA TYR A 730 -9.52 -0.65 -13.95
C TYR A 730 -8.22 -1.21 -14.57
N SER A 731 -7.86 -2.46 -14.23
CA SER A 731 -6.68 -3.12 -14.80
C SER A 731 -6.75 -3.22 -16.33
N PHE A 732 -7.94 -3.45 -16.88
CA PHE A 732 -8.17 -3.44 -18.32
C PHE A 732 -7.98 -2.05 -18.93
N GLY A 733 -8.40 -0.99 -18.24
CA GLY A 733 -8.14 0.39 -18.66
C GLY A 733 -6.65 0.71 -18.78
N ILE A 734 -5.85 0.31 -17.78
CA ILE A 734 -4.38 0.42 -17.84
C ILE A 734 -3.83 -0.35 -19.05
N LEU A 735 -4.30 -1.58 -19.26
CA LEU A 735 -3.86 -2.42 -20.37
C LEU A 735 -4.18 -1.79 -21.74
N ILE A 736 -5.33 -1.13 -21.90
CA ILE A 736 -5.64 -0.38 -23.12
C ILE A 736 -4.63 0.77 -23.33
N LEU A 737 -4.30 1.52 -22.28
CA LEU A 737 -3.33 2.62 -22.38
C LEU A 737 -1.95 2.10 -22.82
N GLU A 738 -1.50 0.97 -22.27
CA GLU A 738 -0.26 0.32 -22.70
C GLU A 738 -0.32 -0.13 -24.16
N ILE A 739 -1.41 -0.78 -24.58
CA ILE A 739 -1.56 -1.27 -25.96
C ILE A 739 -1.56 -0.10 -26.95
N VAL A 740 -2.27 0.98 -26.64
CA VAL A 740 -2.37 2.14 -27.54
C VAL A 740 -1.05 2.91 -27.60
N SER A 741 -0.35 3.06 -26.47
CA SER A 741 0.90 3.83 -26.41
C SER A 741 2.15 3.04 -26.80
N GLY A 742 2.10 1.70 -26.72
CA GLY A 742 3.29 0.87 -26.87
C GLY A 742 4.35 1.14 -25.80
N GLN A 743 3.94 1.71 -24.65
CA GLN A 743 4.80 2.05 -23.52
C GLN A 743 4.34 1.30 -22.28
N LYS A 744 5.31 0.83 -21.49
CA LYS A 744 5.05 0.10 -20.25
C LYS A 744 4.63 1.06 -19.16
N ASN A 745 3.65 0.68 -18.34
CA ASN A 745 3.18 1.50 -17.22
C ASN A 745 4.32 1.96 -16.29
N SER A 746 5.32 1.11 -16.05
CA SER A 746 6.50 1.45 -15.24
C SER A 746 7.41 2.53 -15.86
N SER A 747 7.34 2.75 -17.18
CA SER A 747 8.17 3.75 -17.87
C SER A 747 7.72 5.19 -17.61
N PHE A 748 6.51 5.39 -17.07
CA PHE A 748 5.97 6.72 -16.77
C PHE A 748 6.47 7.29 -15.43
N HIS A 749 7.17 6.49 -14.60
CA HIS A 749 7.78 6.97 -13.36
C HIS A 749 8.95 7.96 -13.56
N HIS A 750 9.46 8.09 -14.79
CA HIS A 750 10.65 8.90 -15.11
C HIS A 750 10.40 10.07 -16.09
N MET A 751 9.15 10.37 -16.48
CA MET A 751 8.85 11.54 -17.32
C MET A 751 8.69 12.82 -16.49
N GLU A 752 9.18 13.95 -17.01
CA GLU A 752 9.06 15.30 -16.42
C GLU A 752 7.61 15.55 -15.94
N GLY A 753 7.44 15.82 -14.64
CA GLY A 753 6.14 16.05 -14.01
C GLY A 753 5.61 14.90 -13.13
N SER A 754 6.32 13.78 -13.00
CA SER A 754 6.00 12.68 -12.05
C SER A 754 4.57 12.13 -12.17
N LEU A 755 4.02 12.09 -13.38
CA LEU A 755 2.70 11.53 -13.66
C LEU A 755 2.80 10.04 -14.00
N ASN A 756 1.96 9.21 -13.39
CA ASN A 756 1.74 7.82 -13.83
C ASN A 756 1.04 7.79 -15.22
N ILE A 757 0.97 6.61 -15.87
CA ILE A 757 0.38 6.48 -17.23
C ILE A 757 -1.02 7.09 -17.35
N VAL A 758 -1.83 6.97 -16.28
CA VAL A 758 -3.18 7.53 -16.20
C VAL A 758 -3.14 9.06 -16.20
N GLY A 759 -2.26 9.65 -15.40
CA GLY A 759 -2.11 11.09 -15.32
C GLY A 759 -1.58 11.70 -16.61
N TYR A 760 -0.60 11.06 -17.23
CA TYR A 760 -0.06 11.46 -18.53
C TYR A 760 -1.13 11.37 -19.63
N ALA A 761 -1.86 10.25 -19.69
CA ALA A 761 -2.96 10.07 -20.65
C ALA A 761 -4.07 11.11 -20.46
N TRP A 762 -4.45 11.42 -19.21
CA TRP A 762 -5.44 12.44 -18.90
C TRP A 762 -4.98 13.84 -19.32
N GLN A 763 -3.74 14.23 -19.03
CA GLN A 763 -3.20 15.54 -19.39
C GLN A 763 -3.24 15.75 -20.91
N LEU A 764 -2.77 14.76 -21.68
CA LEU A 764 -2.80 14.82 -23.14
C LEU A 764 -4.24 14.83 -23.66
N TRP A 765 -5.11 13.95 -23.17
CA TRP A 765 -6.50 13.86 -23.62
C TRP A 765 -7.28 15.15 -23.33
N SER A 766 -7.19 15.68 -22.11
CA SER A 766 -7.90 16.90 -21.68
C SER A 766 -7.41 18.16 -22.41
N ALA A 767 -6.14 18.22 -22.79
CA ALA A 767 -5.57 19.28 -23.60
C ALA A 767 -5.87 19.16 -25.11
N GLY A 768 -6.66 18.17 -25.54
CA GLY A 768 -6.93 17.90 -26.96
C GLY A 768 -5.72 17.32 -27.72
N ARG A 769 -4.70 16.85 -27.00
CA ARG A 769 -3.42 16.32 -27.48
C ARG A 769 -3.31 14.79 -27.34
N GLY A 770 -4.44 14.08 -27.15
CA GLY A 770 -4.47 12.63 -26.91
C GLY A 770 -3.80 11.77 -28.00
N GLU A 771 -3.55 12.33 -29.18
CA GLU A 771 -2.84 11.67 -30.28
C GLU A 771 -1.36 11.45 -29.98
N GLU A 772 -0.77 12.29 -29.14
CA GLU A 772 0.61 12.16 -28.71
C GLU A 772 0.82 10.89 -27.88
N LEU A 773 -0.24 10.41 -27.21
CA LEU A 773 -0.24 9.15 -26.47
C LEU A 773 -0.21 7.92 -27.39
N VAL A 774 -0.72 8.04 -28.62
CA VAL A 774 -0.82 6.90 -29.54
C VAL A 774 0.55 6.59 -30.12
N ASP A 775 0.95 5.32 -30.09
CA ASP A 775 2.22 4.86 -30.66
C ASP A 775 2.37 5.34 -32.13
N PRO A 776 3.44 6.08 -32.47
CA PRO A 776 3.69 6.55 -33.83
C PRO A 776 3.59 5.45 -34.89
N ALA A 777 3.97 4.21 -34.57
CA ALA A 777 3.94 3.08 -35.48
C ALA A 777 2.52 2.69 -35.94
N VAL A 778 1.47 3.10 -35.23
CA VAL A 778 0.07 2.72 -35.53
C VAL A 778 -0.85 3.92 -35.83
N ARG A 779 -0.31 5.13 -36.01
CA ARG A 779 -1.08 6.36 -36.28
C ARG A 779 -1.70 6.46 -37.68
N SER A 780 -1.30 5.59 -38.62
CA SER A 780 -1.76 5.61 -40.00
C SER A 780 -2.44 4.29 -40.36
N PRO A 781 -3.61 4.26 -41.05
CA PRO A 781 -4.36 5.38 -41.68
C PRO A 781 -5.26 6.19 -40.71
N PRO A 782 -5.87 7.33 -41.12
CA PRO A 782 -6.69 8.19 -40.25
C PRO A 782 -7.83 7.49 -39.49
N ALA A 783 -8.41 6.43 -40.06
CA ALA A 783 -9.42 5.61 -39.38
C ALA A 783 -8.85 4.90 -38.13
N ALA A 784 -7.58 4.47 -38.18
CA ALA A 784 -6.87 3.89 -37.04
C ALA A 784 -6.69 4.91 -35.91
N ARG A 785 -6.39 6.18 -36.25
CA ARG A 785 -6.26 7.28 -35.29
C ARG A 785 -7.56 7.58 -34.54
N ALA A 786 -8.69 7.65 -35.23
CA ALA A 786 -10.00 7.88 -34.58
C ALA A 786 -10.37 6.73 -33.62
N ALA A 787 -10.15 5.48 -34.05
CA ALA A 787 -10.37 4.30 -33.21
C ALA A 787 -9.41 4.26 -32.00
N ALA A 788 -8.15 4.69 -32.17
CA ALA A 788 -7.18 4.78 -31.08
C ALA A 788 -7.56 5.80 -30.03
N LEU A 789 -7.97 7.00 -30.44
CA LEU A 789 -8.47 8.02 -29.53
C LEU A 789 -9.74 7.58 -28.79
N ARG A 790 -10.62 6.82 -29.46
CA ARG A 790 -11.78 6.19 -28.80
C ARG A 790 -11.33 5.18 -27.73
N CYS A 791 -10.31 4.37 -28.00
CA CYS A 791 -9.74 3.46 -27.01
C CYS A 791 -9.15 4.22 -25.81
N VAL A 792 -8.44 5.33 -26.03
CA VAL A 792 -7.94 6.19 -24.95
C VAL A 792 -9.10 6.73 -24.10
N HIS A 793 -10.17 7.22 -24.74
CA HIS A 793 -11.36 7.72 -24.04
C HIS A 793 -12.00 6.62 -23.17
N VAL A 794 -12.19 5.43 -23.74
CA VAL A 794 -12.75 4.28 -23.00
C VAL A 794 -11.81 3.85 -21.87
N ALA A 795 -10.50 3.87 -22.09
CA ALA A 795 -9.52 3.58 -21.05
C ALA A 795 -9.64 4.57 -19.88
N LEU A 796 -9.76 5.87 -20.16
CA LEU A 796 -9.97 6.91 -19.13
C LEU A 796 -11.27 6.72 -18.35
N LEU A 797 -12.34 6.21 -18.99
CA LEU A 797 -13.56 5.80 -18.28
C LEU A 797 -13.32 4.56 -17.39
N CYS A 798 -12.47 3.63 -17.81
CA CYS A 798 -12.16 2.42 -17.05
C CYS A 798 -11.27 2.69 -15.83
N VAL A 799 -10.35 3.66 -15.91
CA VAL A 799 -9.38 3.98 -14.83
C VAL A 799 -9.85 5.07 -13.86
N GLN A 800 -11.16 5.32 -13.79
CA GLN A 800 -11.72 6.27 -12.82
C GLN A 800 -11.41 5.83 -11.38
N ASP A 801 -11.09 6.79 -10.50
CA ASP A 801 -10.67 6.49 -9.13
C ASP A 801 -11.76 5.76 -8.34
N HIS A 802 -13.01 6.25 -8.44
CA HIS A 802 -14.15 5.60 -7.82
C HIS A 802 -14.65 4.43 -8.68
N ALA A 803 -14.77 3.25 -8.06
CA ALA A 803 -15.24 2.04 -8.75
C ALA A 803 -16.64 2.18 -9.38
N CYS A 804 -17.52 3.01 -8.79
CA CYS A 804 -18.86 3.27 -9.29
C CYS A 804 -18.90 4.16 -10.54
N ASP A 805 -17.85 4.95 -10.79
CA ASP A 805 -17.74 5.79 -11.99
C ASP A 805 -17.22 5.03 -13.21
N ARG A 806 -16.65 3.84 -12.99
CA ARG A 806 -16.19 2.97 -14.07
C ARG A 806 -17.41 2.42 -14.83
N PRO A 807 -17.29 2.06 -16.12
CA PRO A 807 -18.33 1.35 -16.87
C PRO A 807 -18.32 -0.16 -16.60
N ASP A 808 -19.43 -0.86 -16.85
CA ASP A 808 -19.45 -2.32 -16.84
C ASP A 808 -18.77 -2.85 -18.11
N VAL A 809 -18.14 -4.02 -18.05
CA VAL A 809 -17.44 -4.59 -19.23
C VAL A 809 -18.34 -4.72 -20.45
N GLN A 810 -19.64 -5.01 -20.25
CA GLN A 810 -20.61 -5.03 -21.34
C GLN A 810 -20.72 -3.66 -22.05
N TYR A 811 -20.74 -2.58 -21.27
CA TYR A 811 -20.71 -1.22 -21.81
C TYR A 811 -19.38 -0.93 -22.50
N VAL A 812 -18.26 -1.38 -21.93
CA VAL A 812 -16.92 -1.23 -22.55
C VAL A 812 -16.86 -1.90 -23.92
N VAL A 813 -17.35 -3.14 -24.06
CA VAL A 813 -17.42 -3.85 -25.35
C VAL A 813 -18.29 -3.09 -26.36
N MET A 814 -19.44 -2.56 -25.93
CA MET A 814 -20.30 -1.73 -26.78
C MET A 814 -19.64 -0.41 -27.18
N ALA A 815 -18.96 0.27 -26.25
CA ALA A 815 -18.29 1.55 -26.46
C ALA A 815 -17.10 1.42 -27.42
N LEU A 816 -16.40 0.29 -27.40
CA LEU A 816 -15.32 -0.03 -28.34
C LEU A 816 -15.85 -0.32 -29.75
N GLY A 817 -17.01 -0.99 -29.88
CA GLY A 817 -17.55 -1.45 -31.17
C GLY A 817 -18.54 -0.51 -31.88
N SER A 818 -18.97 0.58 -31.25
CA SER A 818 -20.01 1.48 -31.80
C SER A 818 -19.46 2.84 -32.24
N ASP A 819 -19.60 3.17 -33.53
CA ASP A 819 -19.17 4.47 -34.07
C ASP A 819 -20.10 5.64 -33.67
N SER A 820 -21.34 5.34 -33.27
CA SER A 820 -22.45 6.31 -33.11
C SER A 820 -22.84 6.62 -31.66
N SER A 821 -22.16 6.08 -30.64
CA SER A 821 -22.50 6.32 -29.23
C SER A 821 -21.88 7.62 -28.71
N VAL A 822 -22.70 8.45 -28.07
CA VAL A 822 -22.21 9.59 -27.26
C VAL A 822 -21.62 9.00 -25.98
N LEU A 823 -20.28 8.98 -25.89
CA LEU A 823 -19.58 8.49 -24.70
C LEU A 823 -19.61 9.56 -23.59
N PRO A 824 -19.83 9.16 -22.32
CA PRO A 824 -19.73 10.09 -21.19
C PRO A 824 -18.31 10.64 -21.10
N LYS A 825 -18.17 11.86 -20.58
CA LYS A 825 -16.85 12.45 -20.33
C LYS A 825 -16.25 11.81 -19.07
N PRO A 826 -15.02 11.27 -19.12
CA PRO A 826 -14.32 10.83 -17.91
C PRO A 826 -14.05 12.02 -16.98
N LYS A 827 -14.04 11.79 -15.67
CA LYS A 827 -13.69 12.79 -14.67
C LYS A 827 -12.16 12.88 -14.53
N PRO A 828 -11.63 14.03 -14.07
CA PRO A 828 -10.20 14.17 -13.82
C PRO A 828 -9.70 13.15 -12.79
N PRO A 829 -8.60 12.42 -13.07
CA PRO A 829 -7.99 11.53 -12.11
C PRO A 829 -7.32 12.35 -11.01
N THR A 830 -7.54 11.94 -9.77
CA THR A 830 -7.16 12.67 -8.55
C THR A 830 -5.64 12.90 -8.44
N PHE A 831 -4.83 12.06 -9.10
CA PHE A 831 -3.36 12.15 -9.13
C PHE A 831 -2.78 13.21 -10.09
N THR A 832 -3.58 13.98 -10.85
CA THR A 832 -3.08 14.94 -11.87
C THR A 832 -2.92 16.39 -11.41
N LEU A 833 -3.25 16.74 -10.17
CA LEU A 833 -3.35 18.14 -9.73
C LEU A 833 -2.06 18.78 -9.16
N GLN A 834 -0.89 18.16 -9.29
CA GLN A 834 0.36 18.80 -8.85
C GLN A 834 1.48 18.66 -9.89
N CYS A 835 1.53 19.62 -10.82
CA CYS A 835 2.77 20.26 -11.31
C CYS A 835 2.43 21.22 -12.47
N THR A 836 2.00 22.44 -12.17
CA THR A 836 2.07 23.55 -13.15
C THR A 836 3.39 24.28 -13.00
N SER A 837 4.30 24.01 -13.94
CA SER A 837 5.30 24.92 -14.53
C SER A 837 6.16 25.80 -13.60
N SER A 838 7.35 25.31 -13.23
CA SER A 838 8.63 25.99 -13.50
C SER A 838 9.77 25.08 -13.03
N ASP A 839 10.55 24.55 -13.98
CA ASP A 839 12.01 24.35 -13.92
C ASP A 839 12.40 23.23 -14.88
N ARG A 840 12.82 23.64 -16.09
CA ARG A 840 13.53 22.78 -17.04
C ARG A 840 14.99 22.75 -16.63
N PHE A 841 15.64 21.59 -16.62
CA PHE A 841 17.01 21.42 -17.16
C PHE A 841 17.44 19.94 -17.15
N GLY A 842 17.82 19.43 -18.32
CA GLY A 842 19.02 18.59 -18.46
C GLY A 842 18.84 17.09 -18.71
N ASP A 843 18.61 16.75 -19.98
CA ASP A 843 18.61 15.40 -20.56
C ASP A 843 19.98 14.68 -20.43
N ARG A 844 20.00 13.39 -20.02
CA ARG A 844 21.05 12.41 -20.35
C ARG A 844 20.50 10.98 -20.44
N HIS A 845 20.62 10.42 -21.65
CA HIS A 845 20.39 9.02 -22.01
C HIS A 845 21.36 8.04 -21.32
N ALA A 846 20.87 6.87 -20.88
CA ALA A 846 21.58 5.58 -20.96
C ALA A 846 20.68 4.35 -20.70
N ASP A 847 20.71 3.44 -21.67
CA ASP A 847 20.58 1.97 -21.70
C ASP A 847 19.53 1.19 -20.89
N GLU A 848 18.67 0.51 -21.66
CA GLU A 848 17.75 -0.54 -21.26
C GLU A 848 18.50 -1.84 -20.93
N SER A 849 18.28 -2.36 -19.72
CA SER A 849 18.51 -3.78 -19.42
C SER A 849 17.27 -4.37 -18.71
N HIS A 850 16.90 -5.56 -19.17
CA HIS A 850 15.69 -6.29 -18.78
C HIS A 850 15.61 -6.55 -17.27
N SER A 851 14.46 -6.28 -16.64
CA SER A 851 14.15 -6.80 -15.29
C SER A 851 12.66 -7.08 -15.09
N ALA A 852 12.42 -8.13 -14.29
CA ALA A 852 11.17 -8.80 -14.01
C ALA A 852 10.20 -7.92 -13.19
N CYS A 853 8.91 -8.00 -13.49
CA CYS A 853 7.86 -7.42 -12.65
C CYS A 853 7.48 -8.43 -11.57
N ASP A 854 7.95 -8.19 -10.34
CA ASP A 854 7.65 -9.04 -9.19
C ASP A 854 6.25 -8.81 -8.64
N LEU A 855 5.69 -9.91 -8.11
CA LEU A 855 4.36 -9.96 -7.50
C LEU A 855 4.35 -9.23 -6.15
N THR A 856 3.36 -8.37 -5.91
CA THR A 856 3.24 -7.67 -4.62
C THR A 856 2.18 -8.35 -3.76
N VAL A 857 2.54 -8.70 -2.53
CA VAL A 857 1.64 -9.27 -1.51
C VAL A 857 1.62 -8.30 -0.33
N SER A 858 0.46 -7.69 -0.05
CA SER A 858 0.24 -6.84 1.11
C SER A 858 -0.93 -7.38 1.92
N MET A 859 -0.73 -7.63 3.21
CA MET A 859 -1.80 -8.06 4.10
C MET A 859 -2.50 -6.81 4.65
N LEU A 860 -3.81 -6.71 4.44
CA LEU A 860 -4.65 -5.71 5.08
C LEU A 860 -5.33 -6.34 6.30
N GLN A 861 -5.30 -5.66 7.45
CA GLN A 861 -6.14 -6.06 8.57
C GLN A 861 -7.60 -5.78 8.22
N GLY A 862 -8.41 -6.84 8.15
CA GLY A 862 -9.86 -6.75 7.98
C GLY A 862 -10.53 -6.10 9.19
N ARG A 863 -11.66 -5.45 8.92
CA ARG A 863 -12.62 -4.96 9.93
C ARG A 863 -13.15 -6.08 10.82
#